data_AF-A0A497MAC3-F1
#
_entry.id   AF-A0A497MAC3-F1
#
_cell.length_a   1.000
_cell.length_b   1.000
_cell.length_c   1.000
_cell.angle_alpha   90.00
_cell.angle_beta   90.00
_cell.angle_gamma   90.00
#
_symmetry.space_group_name_H-M   'P 1'
#
loop_
_entity.id
_entity.type
_entity.pdbx_description
1 polymer ?
#
loop_
_entity_poly.entity_id
_entity_poly.type
_entity_poly.pdbx_seq_one_letter_code
_entity_poly.pdbx_strand_id
1 'polypeptide(L)'
;MKIEAYDEPVELYDLLDGSLRCCDPETNRKVSMVLKRLAEKYGSLRLLARVLDISYDTLLGYYLRRNTPTLEFLRKLFKLTGERFKVKSVKGERRSASIMVPENLNPELAEYLGLMLSDGSIMGRSVCFFNNDDAVLNRFSELTYKLFKVKPKHIRTRTVEKLIVHSVALAKVLESLGVPKGRKSNICRIPKLVMRSSDRILASFLCGYLAGDGSFYGYTLEISTASRDMCTDLAYALTRLGVLYRLSEKKVNEKTYYRISVEGRDELKRLYEHLVNSYEYPYLSKVRKYIEKTGRGFNSIDVVPIDGSELKRIARELRVGRKSFKVEGIHIRNYTFLNEKPSAETFRRIVDLLTKYGRPEDDRDLETLERLKLIVKLLEHVYFDEIAEVKVLEVETPVYDLSIPETRNFVGGIGPLILHNTIMQHQLAQWADADIVIYVGCGERGNEMAEVLERFPELKDPRTGKPLMDRTILVANVSNMPIAAREASVYTGMTMAEYFRDMGYDVALMADSTSRWAEALREISGRLGEMPGEEGYPAYLASRLAEFYERAGRVECLGSPRRIGSISVVGAVSPPGGDFSEPVTVNTLRIVKVFWALDSDLAQRRHFPAINWLRSYSLYLDDLSGWFRKRVDPEWDELRAEAMYILQREEELREIVQLVGPDALSDAQRVYLEIARMIREDFLMQHAYHPVDTYCPIEKAREMLKAILKMYRLTQRAVEKGVPLQKILETPLRTLIARMKIQPTETFGDYMKKLNDEMDRFFSSVLR
;
A
#
# COMPACT_ATOMS: atom_id res chain seq x y z
N MET A 1 -4.18 3.76 4.20
CA MET A 1 -3.49 3.93 5.51
C MET A 1 -4.16 5.03 6.32
N LYS A 2 -4.82 4.71 7.45
CA LYS A 2 -4.85 5.66 8.57
C LYS A 2 -3.47 5.62 9.21
N ILE A 3 -2.87 6.78 9.50
CA ILE A 3 -1.71 6.84 10.39
C ILE A 3 -2.23 6.49 11.78
N GLU A 4 -1.59 5.53 12.45
CA GLU A 4 -1.98 5.10 13.80
C GLU A 4 -2.05 6.30 14.75
N ALA A 5 -3.19 6.43 15.42
CA ALA A 5 -3.36 7.34 16.54
C ALA A 5 -2.80 6.66 17.80
N TYR A 6 -1.57 7.03 18.17
CA TYR A 6 -0.95 6.65 19.43
C TYR A 6 -1.69 7.37 20.57
N ASP A 7 -2.70 6.72 21.13
CA ASP A 7 -3.18 6.99 22.50
C ASP A 7 -2.38 6.19 23.55
N GLU A 8 -1.46 5.30 23.13
CA GLU A 8 -0.30 4.99 23.97
C GLU A 8 0.47 6.29 24.27
N PRO A 9 0.76 6.60 25.55
CA PRO A 9 1.47 7.81 25.93
C PRO A 9 2.92 7.74 25.44
N VAL A 10 3.21 8.38 24.30
CA VAL A 10 4.56 8.46 23.75
C VAL A 10 5.43 9.29 24.71
N GLU A 11 6.24 8.59 25.51
CA GLU A 11 7.15 9.18 26.49
C GLU A 11 8.12 10.14 25.77
N LEU A 12 7.97 11.45 26.00
CA LEU A 12 8.75 12.48 25.28
C LEU A 12 10.26 12.34 25.52
N TYR A 13 10.64 11.67 26.62
CA TYR A 13 12.01 11.39 27.04
C TYR A 13 12.91 10.87 25.92
N ASP A 14 12.45 9.97 25.04
CA ASP A 14 13.32 9.39 23.99
C ASP A 14 13.54 10.30 22.78
N LEU A 15 12.70 11.33 22.60
CA LEU A 15 12.87 12.37 21.58
C LEU A 15 13.83 13.49 22.02
N LEU A 16 14.02 13.67 23.34
CA LEU A 16 14.82 14.77 23.89
C LEU A 16 16.31 14.68 23.52
N ASP A 17 16.93 15.85 23.32
CA ASP A 17 18.37 16.03 23.11
C ASP A 17 19.19 15.40 24.24
N GLY A 18 20.07 14.44 23.87
CA GLY A 18 20.88 13.65 24.80
C GLY A 18 21.79 14.47 25.72
N SER A 19 22.16 15.69 25.30
CA SER A 19 23.03 16.61 26.08
C SER A 19 22.31 17.31 27.24
N LEU A 20 20.97 17.31 27.27
CA LEU A 20 20.19 17.79 28.39
C LEU A 20 20.49 16.97 29.66
N ARG A 21 20.33 17.57 30.83
CA ARG A 21 20.66 16.97 32.13
C ARG A 21 19.44 16.80 33.02
N CYS A 22 19.20 15.57 33.47
CA CYS A 22 18.11 15.24 34.36
C CYS A 22 18.33 15.87 35.75
N CYS A 23 17.39 16.72 36.17
CA CYS A 23 17.42 17.39 37.48
C CYS A 23 16.58 16.68 38.53
N ASP A 24 15.83 15.64 38.15
CA ASP A 24 14.89 14.94 39.01
C ASP A 24 15.58 14.24 40.21
N PRO A 25 15.21 14.54 41.47
CA PRO A 25 15.84 13.94 42.64
C PRO A 25 15.60 12.43 42.82
N GLU A 26 14.50 11.88 42.29
CA GLU A 26 14.14 10.47 42.45
C GLU A 26 14.95 9.61 41.47
N THR A 27 14.95 9.97 40.19
CA THR A 27 15.79 9.33 39.18
C THR A 27 17.28 9.46 39.51
N ASN A 28 17.73 10.60 40.06
CA ASN A 28 19.12 10.75 40.50
C ASN A 28 19.49 9.88 41.72
N ARG A 29 18.51 9.45 42.54
CA ARG A 29 18.71 8.39 43.55
C ARG A 29 18.75 7.00 42.89
N LYS A 30 17.82 6.71 41.99
CA LYS A 30 17.74 5.42 41.27
C LYS A 30 19.03 5.13 40.48
N VAL A 31 19.56 6.12 39.76
CA VAL A 31 20.84 6.03 39.03
C VAL A 31 22.01 5.68 39.95
N SER A 32 22.09 6.30 41.14
CA SER A 32 23.13 6.01 42.14
C SER A 32 23.04 4.54 42.64
N MET A 33 21.83 4.03 42.88
CA MET A 33 21.60 2.63 43.27
C MET A 33 21.94 1.63 42.15
N VAL A 34 21.53 1.91 40.90
CA VAL A 34 21.85 1.07 39.73
C VAL A 34 23.36 1.03 39.49
N LEU A 35 24.04 2.17 39.61
CA LEU A 35 25.51 2.23 39.52
C LEU A 35 26.20 1.45 40.64
N LYS A 36 25.64 1.38 41.85
CA LYS A 36 26.16 0.52 42.93
C LYS A 36 26.07 -0.96 42.52
N ARG A 37 24.87 -1.43 42.14
CA ARG A 37 24.62 -2.82 41.73
C ARG A 37 25.49 -3.24 40.54
N LEU A 38 25.71 -2.33 39.58
CA LEU A 38 26.61 -2.56 38.45
C LEU A 38 28.09 -2.57 38.87
N ALA A 39 28.53 -1.70 39.78
CA ALA A 39 29.90 -1.70 40.27
C ALA A 39 30.24 -2.98 41.05
N GLU A 40 29.27 -3.54 41.77
CA GLU A 40 29.35 -4.86 42.42
C GLU A 40 29.43 -5.98 41.36
N LYS A 41 28.56 -5.98 40.34
CA LYS A 41 28.55 -6.98 39.26
C LYS A 41 29.83 -6.97 38.39
N TYR A 42 30.40 -5.80 38.12
CA TYR A 42 31.60 -5.63 37.28
C TYR A 42 32.88 -5.40 38.11
N GLY A 43 32.87 -5.71 39.41
CA GLY A 43 34.02 -5.70 40.32
C GLY A 43 34.57 -4.33 40.73
N SER A 44 34.43 -3.27 39.91
CA SER A 44 34.77 -1.91 40.32
C SER A 44 34.11 -0.80 39.48
N LEU A 45 33.95 0.38 40.08
CA LEU A 45 33.57 1.62 39.38
C LEU A 45 34.56 2.01 38.26
N ARG A 46 35.84 1.62 38.33
CA ARG A 46 36.82 1.89 37.27
C ARG A 46 36.62 0.99 36.04
N LEU A 47 36.25 -0.28 36.25
CA LEU A 47 35.88 -1.18 35.16
C LEU A 47 34.54 -0.76 34.55
N LEU A 48 33.55 -0.45 35.38
CA LEU A 48 32.24 0.04 34.92
C LEU A 48 32.35 1.34 34.09
N ALA A 49 33.27 2.25 34.45
CA ALA A 49 33.54 3.46 33.67
C ALA A 49 34.07 3.17 32.25
N ARG A 50 34.90 2.13 32.09
CA ARG A 50 35.36 1.65 30.78
C ARG A 50 34.21 1.01 29.98
N VAL A 51 33.39 0.19 30.61
CA VAL A 51 32.22 -0.48 29.97
C VAL A 51 31.17 0.53 29.50
N LEU A 52 30.99 1.64 30.22
CA LEU A 52 30.07 2.73 29.85
C LEU A 52 30.65 3.75 28.87
N ASP A 53 31.96 3.68 28.59
CA ASP A 53 32.71 4.67 27.80
C ASP A 53 32.50 6.11 28.33
N ILE A 54 32.89 6.32 29.61
CA ILE A 54 32.78 7.60 30.33
C ILE A 54 33.96 7.76 31.30
N SER A 55 34.46 8.99 31.49
CA SER A 55 35.56 9.25 32.45
C SER A 55 35.16 8.93 33.89
N TYR A 56 36.10 8.32 34.64
CA TYR A 56 35.88 7.85 36.00
C TYR A 56 35.31 8.93 36.93
N ASP A 57 35.83 10.16 36.87
CA ASP A 57 35.38 11.28 37.72
C ASP A 57 33.96 11.75 37.36
N THR A 58 33.54 11.58 36.11
CA THR A 58 32.15 11.83 35.69
C THR A 58 31.22 10.78 36.29
N LEU A 59 31.58 9.49 36.18
CA LEU A 59 30.81 8.39 36.76
C LEU A 59 30.73 8.47 38.29
N LEU A 60 31.86 8.74 38.95
CA LEU A 60 31.95 8.98 40.39
C LEU A 60 31.13 10.19 40.81
N GLY A 61 31.12 11.25 40.00
CA GLY A 61 30.28 12.43 40.19
C GLY A 61 28.77 12.14 40.12
N TYR A 62 28.35 11.19 39.28
CA TYR A 62 26.96 10.72 39.24
C TYR A 62 26.64 9.76 40.40
N TYR A 63 27.54 8.82 40.70
CA TYR A 63 27.42 7.88 41.84
C TYR A 63 27.26 8.62 43.18
N LEU A 64 28.12 9.61 43.44
CA LEU A 64 28.08 10.47 44.63
C LEU A 64 26.99 11.57 44.55
N ARG A 65 26.18 11.61 43.48
CA ARG A 65 25.11 12.61 43.24
C ARG A 65 25.60 14.07 43.27
N ARG A 66 26.89 14.31 43.01
CA ARG A 66 27.52 15.64 42.90
C ARG A 66 27.24 16.31 41.54
N ASN A 67 27.02 15.53 40.50
CA ASN A 67 26.68 15.98 39.15
C ASN A 67 25.32 15.43 38.71
N THR A 68 24.55 16.21 37.95
CA THR A 68 23.33 15.76 37.27
C THR A 68 23.66 15.01 35.97
N PRO A 69 23.18 13.77 35.76
CA PRO A 69 23.42 12.95 34.57
C PRO A 69 22.81 13.56 33.30
N THR A 70 23.40 13.24 32.15
CA THR A 70 22.83 13.54 30.82
C THR A 70 21.78 12.52 30.42
N LEU A 71 20.83 12.89 29.56
CA LEU A 71 19.82 11.94 29.05
C LEU A 71 20.47 10.83 28.22
N GLU A 72 21.54 11.14 27.47
CA GLU A 72 22.36 10.15 26.77
C GLU A 72 22.93 9.09 27.73
N PHE A 73 23.38 9.49 28.93
CA PHE A 73 23.88 8.56 29.94
C PHE A 73 22.78 7.67 30.52
N LEU A 74 21.56 8.22 30.70
CA LEU A 74 20.40 7.42 31.10
C LEU A 74 20.03 6.41 30.00
N ARG A 75 20.13 6.76 28.72
CA ARG A 75 19.98 5.82 27.59
C ARG A 75 21.10 4.76 27.55
N LYS A 76 22.37 5.12 27.82
CA LYS A 76 23.48 4.13 27.98
C LYS A 76 23.19 3.16 29.13
N LEU A 77 22.69 3.64 30.27
CA LEU A 77 22.30 2.78 31.40
C LEU A 77 21.09 1.87 31.11
N PHE A 78 20.06 2.39 30.43
CA PHE A 78 18.91 1.59 30.00
C PHE A 78 19.34 0.40 29.13
N LYS A 79 20.19 0.64 28.11
CA LYS A 79 20.74 -0.43 27.24
C LYS A 79 21.52 -1.52 27.99
N LEU A 80 22.08 -1.22 29.17
CA LEU A 80 22.86 -2.16 29.99
C LEU A 80 22.05 -2.84 31.11
N THR A 81 20.79 -2.45 31.34
CA THR A 81 20.01 -2.89 32.52
C THR A 81 18.54 -3.22 32.25
N GLY A 82 17.95 -2.72 31.17
CA GLY A 82 16.50 -2.75 30.94
C GLY A 82 15.69 -1.80 31.83
N GLU A 83 16.30 -1.12 32.82
CA GLU A 83 15.58 -0.24 33.73
C GLU A 83 15.35 1.15 33.10
N ARG A 84 14.07 1.51 32.82
CA ARG A 84 13.71 2.90 32.45
C ARG A 84 13.86 3.88 33.64
N PHE A 85 14.05 5.15 33.32
CA PHE A 85 14.20 6.27 34.25
C PHE A 85 13.26 7.42 33.87
N LYS A 86 12.37 7.84 34.77
CA LYS A 86 11.45 8.97 34.51
C LYS A 86 12.18 10.32 34.61
N VAL A 87 11.85 11.26 33.72
CA VAL A 87 12.52 12.58 33.63
C VAL A 87 11.49 13.71 33.62
N LYS A 88 11.14 14.20 34.81
CA LYS A 88 10.16 15.29 35.02
C LYS A 88 10.77 16.69 34.83
N SER A 89 12.10 16.83 34.98
CA SER A 89 12.79 18.12 34.88
C SER A 89 14.20 18.01 34.27
N VAL A 90 14.54 18.99 33.44
CA VAL A 90 15.82 19.05 32.70
C VAL A 90 16.46 20.43 32.75
N LYS A 91 17.78 20.49 32.60
CA LYS A 91 18.55 21.72 32.32
C LYS A 91 19.56 21.50 31.19
N GLY A 92 20.04 22.57 30.57
CA GLY A 92 21.07 22.48 29.52
C GLY A 92 22.47 22.36 30.12
N GLU A 93 23.01 23.47 30.60
CA GLU A 93 24.36 23.57 31.18
C GLU A 93 24.32 23.40 32.72
N ARG A 94 25.43 23.02 33.36
CA ARG A 94 25.49 22.66 34.79
C ARG A 94 24.88 23.72 35.73
N ARG A 95 25.09 25.01 35.43
CA ARG A 95 24.58 26.19 36.17
C ARG A 95 23.29 26.79 35.61
N SER A 96 22.73 26.25 34.52
CA SER A 96 21.48 26.77 33.93
C SER A 96 20.26 26.38 34.78
N ALA A 97 19.23 27.23 34.76
CA ALA A 97 17.95 26.94 35.40
C ALA A 97 17.29 25.69 34.78
N SER A 98 16.68 24.87 35.62
CA SER A 98 15.88 23.72 35.20
C SER A 98 14.48 24.15 34.75
N ILE A 99 13.95 23.45 33.75
CA ILE A 99 12.55 23.51 33.34
C ILE A 99 11.84 22.20 33.70
N MET A 100 10.53 22.25 33.89
CA MET A 100 9.68 21.05 33.81
C MET A 100 9.58 20.61 32.35
N VAL A 101 9.33 19.32 32.12
CA VAL A 101 8.91 18.78 30.82
C VAL A 101 7.72 17.86 31.07
N PRO A 102 6.63 17.93 30.27
CA PRO A 102 5.57 16.93 30.32
C PRO A 102 6.13 15.51 30.08
N GLU A 103 5.58 14.49 30.75
CA GLU A 103 6.01 13.11 30.48
C GLU A 103 5.56 12.66 29.07
N ASN A 104 4.36 13.10 28.65
CA ASN A 104 3.67 12.67 27.42
C ASN A 104 3.21 13.88 26.58
N LEU A 105 2.87 13.68 25.31
CA LEU A 105 2.13 14.68 24.53
C LEU A 105 0.69 14.82 25.06
N ASN A 106 0.26 16.04 25.33
CA ASN A 106 -1.10 16.38 25.76
C ASN A 106 -1.69 17.53 24.92
N PRO A 107 -3.01 17.78 24.98
CA PRO A 107 -3.67 18.85 24.22
C PRO A 107 -3.00 20.22 24.38
N GLU A 108 -2.59 20.61 25.59
CA GLU A 108 -1.95 21.92 25.83
C GLU A 108 -0.54 22.03 25.23
N LEU A 109 0.24 20.95 25.21
CA LEU A 109 1.54 20.93 24.52
C LEU A 109 1.35 20.94 23.00
N ALA A 110 0.31 20.30 22.47
CA ALA A 110 -0.02 20.36 21.06
C ALA A 110 -0.48 21.77 20.63
N GLU A 111 -1.33 22.43 21.41
CA GLU A 111 -1.71 23.84 21.23
C GLU A 111 -0.47 24.76 21.26
N TYR A 112 0.43 24.55 22.22
CA TYR A 112 1.70 25.29 22.32
C TYR A 112 2.64 25.05 21.13
N LEU A 113 2.70 23.82 20.60
CA LEU A 113 3.44 23.52 19.37
C LEU A 113 2.81 24.18 18.14
N GLY A 114 1.47 24.27 18.07
CA GLY A 114 0.76 25.02 17.03
C GLY A 114 1.17 26.49 17.02
N LEU A 115 1.08 27.17 18.16
CA LEU A 115 1.54 28.55 18.35
C LEU A 115 3.04 28.72 18.03
N MET A 116 3.87 27.75 18.41
CA MET A 116 5.30 27.78 18.10
C MET A 116 5.59 27.63 16.59
N LEU A 117 4.73 26.94 15.84
CA LEU A 117 4.90 26.72 14.40
C LEU A 117 4.24 27.78 13.53
N SER A 118 3.25 28.56 14.00
CA SER A 118 2.77 29.78 13.34
C SER A 118 3.67 31.01 13.63
N ASP A 119 3.54 31.63 14.80
CA ASP A 119 4.25 32.88 15.15
C ASP A 119 5.54 32.68 15.97
N GLY A 120 5.73 31.53 16.59
CA GLY A 120 6.91 31.27 17.43
C GLY A 120 8.24 31.13 16.65
N SER A 121 9.37 31.43 17.29
CA SER A 121 10.70 31.27 16.70
C SER A 121 11.77 30.97 17.74
N ILE A 122 12.65 30.00 17.44
CA ILE A 122 13.84 29.71 18.26
C ILE A 122 14.99 30.60 17.76
N MET A 123 15.31 31.63 18.55
CA MET A 123 16.38 32.59 18.28
C MET A 123 17.62 32.26 19.14
N GLY A 124 18.45 31.33 18.64
CA GLY A 124 19.69 30.91 19.28
C GLY A 124 19.46 30.19 20.61
N ARG A 125 19.67 30.90 21.72
CA ARG A 125 19.46 30.40 23.11
C ARG A 125 18.10 30.80 23.72
N SER A 126 17.23 31.49 22.98
CA SER A 126 15.95 31.99 23.47
C SER A 126 14.78 31.57 22.58
N VAL A 127 13.64 31.25 23.18
CA VAL A 127 12.37 31.07 22.49
C VAL A 127 11.65 32.41 22.43
N CYS A 128 11.08 32.75 21.28
CA CYS A 128 10.36 33.99 21.03
C CYS A 128 8.98 33.68 20.47
N PHE A 129 8.00 34.52 20.76
CA PHE A 129 6.67 34.51 20.15
C PHE A 129 6.26 35.95 19.86
N PHE A 130 5.63 36.19 18.70
CA PHE A 130 5.34 37.53 18.17
C PHE A 130 3.89 37.57 17.70
N ASN A 131 3.01 38.35 18.31
CA ASN A 131 1.62 38.49 17.85
C ASN A 131 1.09 39.87 18.29
N ASN A 132 -0.05 40.30 17.74
CA ASN A 132 -0.70 41.57 18.05
C ASN A 132 -2.04 41.40 18.80
N ASP A 133 -2.48 40.17 19.04
CA ASP A 133 -3.68 39.83 19.81
C ASP A 133 -3.29 39.47 21.26
N ASP A 134 -3.70 40.32 22.21
CA ASP A 134 -3.43 40.15 23.64
C ASP A 134 -3.95 38.81 24.19
N ALA A 135 -5.03 38.24 23.65
CA ALA A 135 -5.53 36.95 24.12
C ALA A 135 -4.57 35.81 23.73
N VAL A 136 -4.01 35.86 22.53
CA VAL A 136 -3.02 34.88 22.05
C VAL A 136 -1.71 35.00 22.84
N LEU A 137 -1.24 36.23 23.10
CA LEU A 137 -0.06 36.47 23.93
C LEU A 137 -0.24 35.96 25.37
N ASN A 138 -1.39 36.26 26.00
CA ASN A 138 -1.69 35.79 27.35
C ASN A 138 -1.81 34.26 27.41
N ARG A 139 -2.45 33.62 26.42
CA ARG A 139 -2.55 32.16 26.34
C ARG A 139 -1.20 31.48 26.13
N PHE A 140 -0.33 32.01 25.27
CA PHE A 140 1.04 31.53 25.12
C PHE A 140 1.83 31.63 26.44
N SER A 141 1.67 32.73 27.18
CA SER A 141 2.29 32.94 28.49
C SER A 141 1.79 31.96 29.55
N GLU A 142 0.48 31.72 29.61
CA GLU A 142 -0.16 30.72 30.46
C GLU A 142 0.40 29.31 30.19
N LEU A 143 0.38 28.88 28.92
CA LEU A 143 0.88 27.57 28.49
C LEU A 143 2.37 27.38 28.83
N THR A 144 3.21 28.41 28.58
CA THR A 144 4.64 28.40 28.93
C THR A 144 4.84 28.11 30.42
N TYR A 145 4.05 28.76 31.29
CA TYR A 145 4.15 28.57 32.74
C TYR A 145 3.44 27.30 33.24
N LYS A 146 2.37 26.84 32.58
CA LYS A 146 1.65 25.61 32.90
C LYS A 146 2.55 24.40 32.66
N LEU A 147 3.11 24.28 31.46
CA LEU A 147 3.89 23.14 30.96
C LEU A 147 5.33 23.14 31.50
N PHE A 148 6.06 24.25 31.37
CA PHE A 148 7.52 24.28 31.60
C PHE A 148 7.92 24.98 32.92
N LYS A 149 6.97 25.60 33.63
CA LYS A 149 7.16 26.44 34.83
C LYS A 149 8.09 27.65 34.65
N VAL A 150 8.28 28.10 33.41
CA VAL A 150 9.03 29.33 33.09
C VAL A 150 8.06 30.47 32.80
N LYS A 151 8.36 31.69 33.26
CA LYS A 151 7.62 32.90 32.87
C LYS A 151 8.33 33.59 31.70
N PRO A 152 7.65 33.90 30.58
CA PRO A 152 8.22 34.74 29.55
C PRO A 152 8.35 36.20 30.02
N LYS A 153 9.27 36.95 29.39
CA LYS A 153 9.33 38.41 29.49
C LYS A 153 8.56 39.02 28.33
N HIS A 154 7.65 39.95 28.63
CA HIS A 154 6.96 40.75 27.63
C HIS A 154 7.82 41.96 27.21
N ILE A 155 7.92 42.20 25.91
CA ILE A 155 8.71 43.29 25.31
C ILE A 155 7.90 43.86 24.14
N ARG A 156 7.43 45.10 24.28
CA ARG A 156 6.73 45.83 23.22
C ARG A 156 7.76 46.38 22.22
N THR A 157 7.59 46.08 20.92
CA THR A 157 8.42 46.67 19.85
C THR A 157 7.63 47.72 19.06
N ARG A 158 8.23 48.34 18.05
CA ARG A 158 7.56 49.39 17.24
C ARG A 158 6.48 48.87 16.29
N THR A 159 6.39 47.56 16.05
CA THR A 159 5.52 46.97 15.01
C THR A 159 4.76 45.72 15.44
N VAL A 160 5.31 44.90 16.34
CA VAL A 160 4.67 43.68 16.88
C VAL A 160 5.03 43.50 18.35
N GLU A 161 4.11 43.00 19.18
CA GLU A 161 4.37 42.71 20.59
C GLU A 161 5.05 41.33 20.73
N LYS A 162 5.96 41.19 21.71
CA LYS A 162 6.86 40.04 21.78
C LYS A 162 6.99 39.44 23.18
N LEU A 163 6.85 38.12 23.26
CA LEU A 163 7.23 37.33 24.42
C LEU A 163 8.59 36.66 24.19
N ILE A 164 9.48 36.69 25.19
CA ILE A 164 10.79 36.02 25.15
C ILE A 164 11.00 35.13 26.38
N VAL A 165 11.41 33.89 26.14
CA VAL A 165 11.91 32.95 27.16
C VAL A 165 13.39 32.68 26.94
N HIS A 166 14.25 33.16 27.83
CA HIS A 166 15.69 32.88 27.82
C HIS A 166 16.00 31.52 28.47
N SER A 167 15.76 30.42 27.75
CA SER A 167 16.07 29.07 28.22
C SER A 167 16.65 28.19 27.11
N VAL A 168 17.93 27.83 27.28
CA VAL A 168 18.64 26.86 26.43
C VAL A 168 17.97 25.49 26.47
N ALA A 169 17.44 25.11 27.64
CA ALA A 169 16.72 23.85 27.80
C ALA A 169 15.42 23.85 26.99
N LEU A 170 14.63 24.92 27.06
CA LEU A 170 13.36 25.01 26.32
C LEU A 170 13.59 25.04 24.80
N ALA A 171 14.62 25.77 24.34
CA ALA A 171 15.00 25.79 22.93
C ALA A 171 15.37 24.40 22.40
N LYS A 172 16.13 23.60 23.17
CA LYS A 172 16.46 22.20 22.81
C LYS A 172 15.25 21.26 22.88
N VAL A 173 14.36 21.41 23.86
CA VAL A 173 13.13 20.60 23.96
C VAL A 173 12.22 20.85 22.75
N LEU A 174 12.02 22.11 22.34
CA LEU A 174 11.17 22.42 21.18
C LEU A 174 11.81 21.98 19.85
N GLU A 175 13.13 22.06 19.72
CA GLU A 175 13.87 21.48 18.60
C GLU A 175 13.67 19.96 18.51
N SER A 176 13.80 19.23 19.64
CA SER A 176 13.48 17.80 19.74
C SER A 176 12.03 17.45 19.39
N LEU A 177 11.09 18.37 19.66
CA LEU A 177 9.67 18.21 19.32
C LEU A 177 9.33 18.69 17.89
N GLY A 178 10.33 19.00 17.06
CA GLY A 178 10.16 19.31 15.64
C GLY A 178 10.04 20.78 15.27
N VAL A 179 10.32 21.72 16.19
CA VAL A 179 10.35 23.16 15.88
C VAL A 179 11.73 23.55 15.32
N PRO A 180 11.87 23.89 14.03
CA PRO A 180 13.17 24.16 13.42
C PRO A 180 13.77 25.50 13.89
N LYS A 181 15.10 25.54 14.03
CA LYS A 181 15.86 26.77 14.32
C LYS A 181 15.92 27.71 13.11
N GLY A 182 15.87 29.02 13.36
CA GLY A 182 16.10 30.04 12.33
C GLY A 182 14.87 30.34 11.47
N ARG A 183 15.07 30.48 10.14
CA ARG A 183 14.02 30.87 9.18
C ARG A 183 13.10 29.69 8.83
N LYS A 184 12.20 29.36 9.75
CA LYS A 184 11.27 28.22 9.64
C LYS A 184 10.27 28.26 8.47
N SER A 185 9.98 29.44 7.90
CA SER A 185 8.80 29.68 7.04
C SER A 185 8.64 28.74 5.85
N ASN A 186 9.76 28.26 5.29
CA ASN A 186 9.79 27.44 4.08
C ASN A 186 10.07 25.95 4.38
N ILE A 187 10.35 25.60 5.64
CA ILE A 187 10.78 24.26 6.10
C ILE A 187 9.92 23.72 7.25
N CYS A 188 8.86 24.43 7.60
CA CYS A 188 7.91 24.01 8.63
C CYS A 188 7.11 22.78 8.16
N ARG A 189 6.80 21.89 9.10
CA ARG A 189 5.96 20.69 8.95
C ARG A 189 5.19 20.46 10.26
N ILE A 190 4.08 19.73 10.21
CA ILE A 190 3.43 19.27 11.45
C ILE A 190 4.35 18.20 12.08
N PRO A 191 4.66 18.28 13.40
CA PRO A 191 5.50 17.27 14.04
C PRO A 191 4.87 15.88 13.87
N LYS A 192 5.66 14.89 13.43
CA LYS A 192 5.18 13.52 13.21
C LYS A 192 4.44 12.94 14.43
N LEU A 193 4.86 13.34 15.63
CA LEU A 193 4.22 13.01 16.90
C LEU A 193 2.77 13.51 17.01
N VAL A 194 2.50 14.75 16.59
CA VAL A 194 1.15 15.33 16.57
C VAL A 194 0.32 14.69 15.45
N MET A 195 0.90 14.49 14.26
CA MET A 195 0.22 13.80 13.15
C MET A 195 -0.17 12.35 13.50
N ARG A 196 0.55 11.73 14.44
CA ARG A 196 0.33 10.39 15.03
C ARG A 196 -0.44 10.40 16.35
N SER A 197 -0.86 11.54 16.87
CA SER A 197 -1.66 11.62 18.10
C SER A 197 -3.16 11.46 17.81
N SER A 198 -4.01 11.32 18.83
CA SER A 198 -5.46 11.27 18.66
C SER A 198 -6.07 12.58 18.14
N ASP A 199 -7.27 12.49 17.56
CA ASP A 199 -7.91 13.62 16.84
C ASP A 199 -8.10 14.87 17.71
N ARG A 200 -8.29 14.68 19.03
CA ARG A 200 -8.35 15.77 20.02
C ARG A 200 -7.04 16.54 20.11
N ILE A 201 -5.91 15.83 20.13
CA ILE A 201 -4.58 16.44 20.26
C ILE A 201 -4.20 17.15 18.93
N LEU A 202 -4.55 16.55 17.79
CA LEU A 202 -4.41 17.17 16.47
C LEU A 202 -5.28 18.44 16.34
N ALA A 203 -6.54 18.40 16.80
CA ALA A 203 -7.42 19.57 16.82
C ALA A 203 -6.87 20.70 17.73
N SER A 204 -6.30 20.37 18.89
CA SER A 204 -5.64 21.37 19.75
C SER A 204 -4.43 22.01 19.09
N PHE A 205 -3.61 21.24 18.35
CA PHE A 205 -2.53 21.79 17.53
C PHE A 205 -3.05 22.74 16.44
N LEU A 206 -4.07 22.33 15.68
CA LEU A 206 -4.69 23.17 14.66
C LEU A 206 -5.27 24.45 15.26
N CYS A 207 -5.88 24.38 16.45
CA CYS A 207 -6.44 25.52 17.17
C CYS A 207 -5.38 26.58 17.49
N GLY A 208 -4.21 26.15 17.98
CA GLY A 208 -3.06 27.02 18.25
C GLY A 208 -2.33 27.51 16.98
N TYR A 209 -2.29 26.72 15.92
CA TYR A 209 -1.70 27.15 14.63
C TYR A 209 -2.57 28.22 13.96
N LEU A 210 -3.89 28.00 13.91
CA LEU A 210 -4.90 28.96 13.43
C LEU A 210 -4.95 30.26 14.25
N ALA A 211 -4.52 30.25 15.51
CA ALA A 211 -4.45 31.45 16.34
C ALA A 211 -3.34 32.44 15.91
N GLY A 212 -2.36 31.99 15.11
CA GLY A 212 -1.33 32.85 14.51
C GLY A 212 -1.51 33.05 13.01
N ASP A 213 -1.40 31.95 12.23
CA ASP A 213 -1.41 32.00 10.75
C ASP A 213 -2.84 31.96 10.14
N GLY A 214 -3.87 31.82 10.98
CA GLY A 214 -5.27 31.70 10.56
C GLY A 214 -6.00 33.04 10.48
N SER A 215 -6.91 33.17 9.52
CA SER A 215 -7.70 34.38 9.30
C SER A 215 -9.14 34.06 8.88
N PHE A 216 -10.13 34.70 9.49
CA PHE A 216 -11.55 34.52 9.12
C PHE A 216 -12.14 35.79 8.51
N TYR A 217 -12.61 35.70 7.26
CA TYR A 217 -13.21 36.81 6.53
C TYR A 217 -14.51 36.38 5.84
N GLY A 218 -15.62 37.06 6.17
CA GLY A 218 -16.93 36.85 5.52
C GLY A 218 -17.55 35.49 5.82
N TYR A 219 -17.18 34.48 5.02
CA TYR A 219 -17.61 33.08 5.09
C TYR A 219 -16.43 32.09 4.90
N THR A 220 -15.19 32.58 4.87
CA THR A 220 -13.99 31.78 4.60
C THR A 220 -13.07 31.81 5.80
N LEU A 221 -12.64 30.64 6.29
CA LEU A 221 -11.48 30.51 7.16
C LEU A 221 -10.27 30.17 6.29
N GLU A 222 -9.26 31.04 6.30
CA GLU A 222 -8.06 30.95 5.48
C GLU A 222 -6.83 30.65 6.36
N ILE A 223 -5.97 29.76 5.89
CA ILE A 223 -4.59 29.59 6.35
C ILE A 223 -3.66 29.88 5.18
N SER A 224 -2.64 30.73 5.37
CA SER A 224 -1.62 31.02 4.35
C SER A 224 -0.23 30.66 4.88
N THR A 225 0.49 29.78 4.18
CA THR A 225 1.83 29.31 4.59
C THR A 225 2.84 29.33 3.42
N ALA A 226 4.12 29.53 3.74
CA ALA A 226 5.21 29.52 2.76
C ALA A 226 5.89 28.14 2.61
N SER A 227 5.52 27.16 3.43
CA SER A 227 6.00 25.78 3.32
C SER A 227 4.98 24.92 2.58
N ARG A 228 5.41 24.34 1.44
CA ARG A 228 4.59 23.37 0.68
C ARG A 228 4.29 22.13 1.53
N ASP A 229 5.24 21.74 2.37
CA ASP A 229 5.11 20.59 3.24
C ASP A 229 4.09 20.86 4.35
N MET A 230 4.16 22.02 5.00
CA MET A 230 3.16 22.42 6.01
C MET A 230 1.76 22.51 5.40
N CYS A 231 1.63 22.98 4.15
CA CYS A 231 0.36 22.98 3.44
C CYS A 231 -0.17 21.55 3.23
N THR A 232 0.69 20.63 2.82
CA THR A 232 0.34 19.20 2.63
C THR A 232 -0.05 18.52 3.95
N ASP A 233 0.70 18.79 5.03
CA ASP A 233 0.41 18.26 6.36
C ASP A 233 -0.92 18.82 6.92
N LEU A 234 -1.16 20.13 6.80
CA LEU A 234 -2.42 20.77 7.23
C LEU A 234 -3.63 20.27 6.42
N ALA A 235 -3.46 20.08 5.11
CA ALA A 235 -4.46 19.50 4.23
C ALA A 235 -4.83 18.07 4.70
N TYR A 236 -3.83 17.22 4.95
CA TYR A 236 -4.06 15.87 5.51
C TYR A 236 -4.73 15.91 6.89
N ALA A 237 -4.33 16.85 7.76
CA ALA A 237 -4.91 17.01 9.09
C ALA A 237 -6.40 17.42 9.05
N LEU A 238 -6.81 18.28 8.10
CA LEU A 238 -8.21 18.64 7.88
C LEU A 238 -9.01 17.46 7.31
N THR A 239 -8.48 16.74 6.31
CA THR A 239 -9.08 15.49 5.81
C THR A 239 -9.30 14.47 6.92
N ARG A 240 -8.31 14.32 7.82
CA ARG A 240 -8.38 13.39 8.96
C ARG A 240 -9.50 13.75 9.93
N LEU A 241 -9.79 15.05 10.13
CA LEU A 241 -10.92 15.53 10.93
C LEU A 241 -12.26 15.59 10.15
N GLY A 242 -12.34 15.04 8.93
CA GLY A 242 -13.55 15.06 8.11
C GLY A 242 -13.98 16.46 7.65
N VAL A 243 -13.04 17.42 7.63
CA VAL A 243 -13.27 18.81 7.21
C VAL A 243 -12.75 19.02 5.80
N LEU A 244 -13.64 19.41 4.89
CA LEU A 244 -13.28 19.69 3.50
C LEU A 244 -12.71 21.11 3.33
N TYR A 245 -11.75 21.25 2.42
CA TYR A 245 -11.01 22.49 2.17
C TYR A 245 -10.68 22.64 0.67
N ARG A 246 -10.41 23.88 0.24
CA ARG A 246 -9.86 24.20 -1.08
C ARG A 246 -8.40 24.60 -0.95
N LEU A 247 -7.55 24.15 -1.87
CA LEU A 247 -6.18 24.62 -2.01
C LEU A 247 -6.09 25.68 -3.12
N SER A 248 -5.20 26.65 -2.93
CA SER A 248 -4.83 27.63 -3.96
C SER A 248 -3.40 28.12 -3.76
N GLU A 249 -2.75 28.54 -4.85
CA GLU A 249 -1.43 29.18 -4.80
C GLU A 249 -1.55 30.68 -5.04
N LYS A 250 -0.77 31.48 -4.30
CA LYS A 250 -0.69 32.94 -4.46
C LYS A 250 0.77 33.35 -4.55
N LYS A 251 1.18 33.88 -5.71
CA LYS A 251 2.51 34.48 -5.89
C LYS A 251 2.50 35.92 -5.40
N VAL A 252 3.41 36.27 -4.50
CA VAL A 252 3.60 37.63 -3.95
C VAL A 252 5.09 37.92 -3.95
N ASN A 253 5.51 38.95 -4.69
CA ASN A 253 6.92 39.37 -4.83
C ASN A 253 7.84 38.16 -5.09
N GLU A 254 7.56 37.46 -6.19
CA GLU A 254 8.24 36.24 -6.68
C GLU A 254 8.18 35.00 -5.78
N LYS A 255 7.59 35.08 -4.58
CA LYS A 255 7.42 33.94 -3.67
C LYS A 255 6.02 33.34 -3.79
N THR A 256 5.95 32.02 -3.96
CA THR A 256 4.70 31.27 -3.83
C THR A 256 4.34 31.09 -2.37
N TYR A 257 3.11 31.48 -2.01
CA TYR A 257 2.45 31.12 -0.76
C TYR A 257 1.32 30.14 -1.08
N TYR A 258 1.18 29.11 -0.25
CA TYR A 258 0.13 28.11 -0.35
C TYR A 258 -1.00 28.49 0.60
N ARG A 259 -2.22 28.46 0.09
CA ARG A 259 -3.42 28.90 0.79
C ARG A 259 -4.42 27.76 0.90
N ILE A 260 -4.84 27.47 2.12
CA ILE A 260 -5.92 26.53 2.44
C ILE A 260 -7.13 27.37 2.83
N SER A 261 -8.28 27.18 2.19
CA SER A 261 -9.54 27.81 2.58
C SER A 261 -10.61 26.78 2.93
N VAL A 262 -11.18 26.89 4.13
CA VAL A 262 -12.38 26.17 4.54
C VAL A 262 -13.57 27.09 4.29
N GLU A 263 -14.50 26.62 3.47
CA GLU A 263 -15.69 27.32 2.98
C GLU A 263 -16.89 26.35 3.03
N GLY A 264 -18.09 26.89 3.23
CA GLY A 264 -19.26 26.10 3.59
C GLY A 264 -19.62 26.29 5.06
N ARG A 265 -20.92 26.46 5.35
CA ARG A 265 -21.39 26.64 6.73
C ARG A 265 -21.17 25.38 7.56
N ASP A 266 -21.38 24.22 6.93
CA ASP A 266 -21.37 22.93 7.60
C ASP A 266 -19.94 22.42 7.85
N GLU A 267 -19.01 22.67 6.94
CA GLU A 267 -17.57 22.39 7.15
C GLU A 267 -16.96 23.31 8.21
N LEU A 268 -17.31 24.61 8.21
CA LEU A 268 -16.94 25.52 9.30
C LEU A 268 -17.53 25.09 10.64
N LYS A 269 -18.74 24.51 10.64
CA LYS A 269 -19.36 23.95 11.85
C LYS A 269 -18.61 22.70 12.34
N ARG A 270 -18.35 21.70 11.48
CA ARG A 270 -17.54 20.51 11.83
C ARG A 270 -16.19 20.91 12.41
N LEU A 271 -15.47 21.81 11.73
CA LEU A 271 -14.19 22.31 12.20
C LEU A 271 -14.31 23.03 13.56
N TYR A 272 -15.32 23.88 13.75
CA TYR A 272 -15.57 24.54 15.03
C TYR A 272 -15.84 23.54 16.15
N GLU A 273 -16.64 22.49 15.91
CA GLU A 273 -16.96 21.43 16.88
C GLU A 273 -15.70 20.66 17.33
N HIS A 274 -14.73 20.41 16.44
CA HIS A 274 -13.42 19.86 16.83
C HIS A 274 -12.56 20.87 17.63
N LEU A 275 -12.49 22.13 17.21
CA LEU A 275 -11.59 23.14 17.80
C LEU A 275 -12.05 23.67 19.18
N VAL A 276 -13.36 23.70 19.46
CA VAL A 276 -13.96 24.19 20.71
C VAL A 276 -13.43 23.48 21.96
N ASN A 277 -13.01 22.22 21.84
CA ASN A 277 -12.49 21.40 22.95
C ASN A 277 -11.11 21.85 23.51
N SER A 278 -10.59 23.01 23.08
CA SER A 278 -9.27 23.54 23.45
C SER A 278 -9.34 24.89 24.19
N TYR A 279 -9.56 26.00 23.48
CA TYR A 279 -9.61 27.37 24.01
C TYR A 279 -10.35 28.29 23.01
N GLU A 280 -11.28 29.14 23.46
CA GLU A 280 -12.07 29.99 22.56
C GLU A 280 -11.30 31.27 22.16
N TYR A 281 -10.37 31.11 21.20
CA TYR A 281 -9.63 32.21 20.59
C TYR A 281 -10.54 33.25 19.90
N PRO A 282 -10.12 34.53 19.78
CA PRO A 282 -10.95 35.58 19.16
C PRO A 282 -11.42 35.30 17.74
N TYR A 283 -10.69 34.52 16.93
CA TYR A 283 -11.14 34.09 15.60
C TYR A 283 -12.31 33.08 15.65
N LEU A 284 -12.31 32.15 16.61
CA LEU A 284 -13.40 31.19 16.82
C LEU A 284 -14.71 31.90 17.15
N SER A 285 -14.66 33.00 17.93
CA SER A 285 -15.85 33.82 18.20
C SER A 285 -16.46 34.46 16.94
N LYS A 286 -15.66 34.70 15.89
CA LYS A 286 -16.13 35.22 14.59
C LYS A 286 -16.74 34.11 13.73
N VAL A 287 -16.12 32.93 13.73
CA VAL A 287 -16.62 31.70 13.06
C VAL A 287 -17.97 31.30 13.65
N ARG A 288 -18.08 31.25 14.98
CA ARG A 288 -19.34 31.03 15.72
C ARG A 288 -20.46 31.98 15.29
N LYS A 289 -20.19 33.29 15.28
CA LYS A 289 -21.12 34.35 14.82
C LYS A 289 -21.48 34.27 13.33
N TYR A 290 -20.79 33.46 12.52
CA TYR A 290 -21.21 33.10 11.17
C TYR A 290 -22.12 31.86 11.19
N ILE A 291 -21.72 30.80 11.91
CA ILE A 291 -22.48 29.55 12.05
C ILE A 291 -23.87 29.78 12.69
N GLU A 292 -24.02 30.75 13.59
CA GLU A 292 -25.28 31.06 14.28
C GLU A 292 -26.29 31.89 13.45
N LYS A 293 -25.94 32.40 12.26
CA LYS A 293 -26.83 33.29 11.48
C LYS A 293 -28.02 32.56 10.83
N THR A 294 -29.22 33.12 10.94
CA THR A 294 -30.48 32.56 10.40
C THR A 294 -30.70 32.81 8.89
N GLY A 295 -29.64 32.79 8.08
CA GLY A 295 -29.70 32.86 6.61
C GLY A 295 -29.27 31.55 5.94
N ARG A 296 -29.58 31.37 4.64
CA ARG A 296 -29.01 30.26 3.84
C ARG A 296 -27.49 30.39 3.76
N GLY A 297 -26.77 29.31 4.05
CA GLY A 297 -25.31 29.23 3.90
C GLY A 297 -24.89 29.15 2.43
N PHE A 298 -23.63 29.47 2.16
CA PHE A 298 -23.00 29.23 0.85
C PHE A 298 -22.12 27.99 0.96
N ASN A 299 -22.54 26.88 0.35
CA ASN A 299 -21.79 25.63 0.32
C ASN A 299 -21.20 25.44 -1.09
N SER A 300 -19.86 25.33 -1.16
CA SER A 300 -19.08 25.59 -2.38
C SER A 300 -18.19 24.41 -2.81
N ILE A 301 -18.70 23.19 -2.63
CA ILE A 301 -17.92 21.94 -2.62
C ILE A 301 -18.30 21.08 -3.82
N ASP A 302 -19.56 20.67 -3.90
CA ASP A 302 -20.19 20.11 -5.10
C ASP A 302 -20.35 21.23 -6.13
N VAL A 303 -19.37 21.46 -7.02
CA VAL A 303 -19.41 22.54 -8.02
C VAL A 303 -19.27 22.04 -9.45
N VAL A 304 -20.20 22.43 -10.32
CA VAL A 304 -20.22 22.03 -11.73
C VAL A 304 -19.23 22.87 -12.53
N PRO A 305 -18.25 22.26 -13.25
CA PRO A 305 -17.14 22.96 -13.88
C PRO A 305 -17.49 23.68 -15.21
N ILE A 306 -18.73 24.13 -15.39
CA ILE A 306 -19.14 24.89 -16.59
C ILE A 306 -18.50 26.29 -16.60
N ASP A 307 -18.15 26.80 -17.78
CA ASP A 307 -17.60 28.16 -17.91
C ASP A 307 -18.69 29.24 -17.96
N GLY A 308 -18.41 30.39 -17.34
CA GLY A 308 -19.33 31.53 -17.31
C GLY A 308 -19.60 32.18 -18.67
N SER A 309 -18.68 32.06 -19.64
CA SER A 309 -18.92 32.49 -21.02
C SER A 309 -19.86 31.52 -21.76
N GLU A 310 -19.76 30.22 -21.49
CA GLU A 310 -20.62 29.17 -22.05
C GLU A 310 -22.05 29.28 -21.51
N LEU A 311 -22.20 29.38 -20.18
CA LEU A 311 -23.49 29.56 -19.52
C LEU A 311 -24.19 30.88 -19.94
N LYS A 312 -23.41 31.88 -20.35
CA LYS A 312 -23.85 33.15 -20.95
C LYS A 312 -24.20 33.05 -22.44
N ARG A 313 -23.62 32.09 -23.18
CA ARG A 313 -23.98 31.77 -24.57
C ARG A 313 -25.33 31.06 -24.59
N ILE A 314 -25.46 29.98 -23.81
CA ILE A 314 -26.68 29.19 -23.62
C ILE A 314 -27.87 30.06 -23.20
N ALA A 315 -27.69 30.93 -22.20
CA ALA A 315 -28.75 31.84 -21.75
C ALA A 315 -29.16 32.90 -22.80
N ARG A 316 -28.32 33.17 -23.81
CA ARG A 316 -28.64 34.03 -24.95
C ARG A 316 -29.33 33.23 -26.08
N GLU A 317 -28.81 32.06 -26.41
CA GLU A 317 -29.36 31.13 -27.42
C GLU A 317 -30.82 30.79 -27.08
N LEU A 318 -31.06 30.36 -25.83
CA LEU A 318 -32.39 30.08 -25.29
C LEU A 318 -33.18 31.34 -24.88
N ARG A 319 -32.61 32.53 -25.07
CA ARG A 319 -33.23 33.88 -24.90
C ARG A 319 -33.78 34.19 -23.50
N VAL A 320 -33.26 33.54 -22.46
CA VAL A 320 -33.77 33.68 -21.09
C VAL A 320 -33.27 34.97 -20.42
N GLY A 321 -34.19 35.91 -20.21
CA GLY A 321 -33.88 37.22 -19.63
C GLY A 321 -33.37 37.16 -18.18
N ARG A 322 -32.38 38.01 -17.86
CA ARG A 322 -31.77 38.11 -16.50
C ARG A 322 -32.77 38.34 -15.36
N LYS A 323 -33.97 38.87 -15.65
CA LYS A 323 -35.05 39.05 -14.67
C LYS A 323 -35.57 37.70 -14.15
N SER A 324 -35.72 36.69 -15.01
CA SER A 324 -36.29 35.38 -14.66
C SER A 324 -35.46 34.66 -13.60
N PHE A 325 -34.13 34.62 -13.77
CA PHE A 325 -33.21 34.05 -12.76
C PHE A 325 -33.28 34.79 -11.41
N LYS A 326 -33.41 36.14 -11.43
CA LYS A 326 -33.45 36.95 -10.20
C LYS A 326 -34.73 36.72 -9.38
N VAL A 327 -35.87 36.45 -10.02
CA VAL A 327 -37.13 36.12 -9.32
C VAL A 327 -36.97 34.87 -8.46
N GLU A 328 -36.21 33.90 -8.95
CA GLU A 328 -35.96 32.60 -8.32
C GLU A 328 -34.71 32.63 -7.40
N GLY A 329 -34.22 33.84 -7.06
CA GLY A 329 -33.07 34.06 -6.17
C GLY A 329 -31.70 33.76 -6.78
N ILE A 330 -31.60 33.47 -8.08
CA ILE A 330 -30.32 33.14 -8.75
C ILE A 330 -29.72 34.41 -9.37
N HIS A 331 -28.62 34.87 -8.77
CA HIS A 331 -27.86 36.02 -9.25
C HIS A 331 -26.97 35.63 -10.44
N ILE A 332 -27.58 35.41 -11.62
CA ILE A 332 -26.92 34.90 -12.83
C ILE A 332 -25.64 35.65 -13.27
N ARG A 333 -25.45 36.92 -12.82
CA ARG A 333 -24.22 37.71 -13.03
C ARG A 333 -22.98 37.06 -12.39
N ASN A 334 -23.14 36.39 -11.26
CA ASN A 334 -22.06 35.68 -10.56
C ASN A 334 -21.46 34.62 -11.48
N TYR A 335 -22.29 33.67 -11.90
CA TYR A 335 -21.89 32.57 -12.78
C TYR A 335 -21.45 33.03 -14.18
N THR A 336 -21.98 34.15 -14.71
CA THR A 336 -21.70 34.61 -16.10
C THR A 336 -20.66 35.73 -16.27
N PHE A 337 -20.29 36.45 -15.21
CA PHE A 337 -19.32 37.55 -15.26
C PHE A 337 -18.25 37.49 -14.16
N LEU A 338 -18.52 36.86 -13.02
CA LEU A 338 -17.50 36.58 -11.99
C LEU A 338 -16.90 35.17 -12.14
N ASN A 339 -17.46 34.35 -13.04
CA ASN A 339 -17.09 32.95 -13.31
C ASN A 339 -17.09 32.05 -12.06
N GLU A 340 -17.94 32.39 -11.09
CA GLU A 340 -18.31 31.50 -9.99
C GLU A 340 -18.87 30.19 -10.57
N LYS A 341 -18.54 29.05 -9.96
CA LYS A 341 -19.08 27.76 -10.38
C LYS A 341 -20.36 27.46 -9.59
N PRO A 342 -21.49 27.13 -10.25
CA PRO A 342 -22.72 26.77 -9.55
C PRO A 342 -22.58 25.41 -8.86
N SER A 343 -23.26 25.20 -7.74
CA SER A 343 -23.39 23.84 -7.18
C SER A 343 -24.23 22.93 -8.08
N ALA A 344 -24.20 21.61 -7.95
CA ALA A 344 -25.07 20.77 -8.80
C ALA A 344 -26.56 21.05 -8.53
N GLU A 345 -26.95 21.35 -7.28
CA GLU A 345 -28.29 21.87 -6.96
C GLU A 345 -28.56 23.21 -7.69
N THR A 346 -27.63 24.16 -7.65
CA THR A 346 -27.78 25.45 -8.33
C THR A 346 -27.82 25.28 -9.85
N PHE A 347 -27.06 24.33 -10.40
CA PHE A 347 -26.98 24.04 -11.82
C PHE A 347 -28.25 23.35 -12.32
N ARG A 348 -28.78 22.36 -11.59
CA ARG A 348 -30.13 21.80 -11.82
C ARG A 348 -31.15 22.93 -11.91
N ARG A 349 -31.20 23.81 -10.89
CA ARG A 349 -32.11 24.96 -10.86
C ARG A 349 -31.88 25.96 -12.01
N ILE A 350 -30.66 26.11 -12.53
CA ILE A 350 -30.41 26.92 -13.74
C ILE A 350 -30.97 26.22 -14.98
N VAL A 351 -30.76 24.91 -15.14
CA VAL A 351 -31.28 24.11 -16.27
C VAL A 351 -32.81 24.00 -16.25
N ASP A 352 -33.42 23.90 -15.07
CA ASP A 352 -34.88 23.97 -14.89
C ASP A 352 -35.44 25.30 -15.40
N LEU A 353 -34.77 26.42 -15.07
CA LEU A 353 -35.20 27.76 -15.51
C LEU A 353 -34.94 28.00 -17.00
N LEU A 354 -33.86 27.44 -17.55
CA LEU A 354 -33.63 27.41 -18.99
C LEU A 354 -34.69 26.57 -19.72
N THR A 355 -35.16 25.47 -19.12
CA THR A 355 -36.24 24.63 -19.67
C THR A 355 -37.61 25.32 -19.55
N LYS A 356 -37.90 25.99 -18.42
CA LYS A 356 -39.19 26.63 -18.10
C LYS A 356 -39.43 27.95 -18.82
N TYR A 357 -38.36 28.71 -19.13
CA TYR A 357 -38.45 30.04 -19.75
C TYR A 357 -37.73 30.16 -21.09
N GLY A 358 -37.04 29.10 -21.54
CA GLY A 358 -36.35 29.06 -22.83
C GLY A 358 -37.31 29.09 -24.02
N ARG A 359 -36.83 29.62 -25.14
CA ARG A 359 -37.54 29.61 -26.43
C ARG A 359 -36.60 29.13 -27.53
N PRO A 360 -36.43 27.81 -27.70
CA PRO A 360 -35.70 27.26 -28.84
C PRO A 360 -36.43 27.59 -30.15
N GLU A 361 -35.68 27.87 -31.22
CA GLU A 361 -36.23 28.00 -32.58
C GLU A 361 -35.56 27.03 -33.57
N ASP A 362 -34.28 26.69 -33.36
CA ASP A 362 -33.56 25.68 -34.14
C ASP A 362 -33.49 24.33 -33.40
N ASP A 363 -33.34 23.22 -34.14
CA ASP A 363 -33.01 21.89 -33.58
C ASP A 363 -31.76 21.91 -32.67
N ARG A 364 -30.83 22.82 -32.93
CA ARG A 364 -29.61 23.05 -32.13
C ARG A 364 -29.89 23.59 -30.73
N ASP A 365 -30.94 24.40 -30.57
CA ASP A 365 -31.36 24.92 -29.26
C ASP A 365 -32.00 23.79 -28.43
N LEU A 366 -32.77 22.92 -29.09
CA LEU A 366 -33.36 21.70 -28.54
C LEU A 366 -32.27 20.71 -28.08
N GLU A 367 -31.31 20.39 -28.95
CA GLU A 367 -30.19 19.50 -28.62
C GLU A 367 -29.36 20.06 -27.43
N THR A 368 -29.18 21.38 -27.38
CA THR A 368 -28.48 22.04 -26.25
C THR A 368 -29.26 21.89 -24.94
N LEU A 369 -30.59 22.00 -24.95
CA LEU A 369 -31.44 21.73 -23.78
C LEU A 369 -31.39 20.25 -23.35
N GLU A 370 -31.36 19.31 -24.29
CA GLU A 370 -31.27 17.88 -23.98
C GLU A 370 -29.91 17.50 -23.39
N ARG A 371 -28.81 18.01 -23.96
CA ARG A 371 -27.45 17.85 -23.42
C ARG A 371 -27.34 18.39 -21.99
N LEU A 372 -27.97 19.53 -21.70
CA LEU A 372 -27.99 20.10 -20.33
C LEU A 372 -28.79 19.22 -19.34
N LYS A 373 -29.94 18.69 -19.74
CA LYS A 373 -30.73 17.75 -18.93
C LYS A 373 -29.98 16.44 -18.70
N LEU A 374 -29.25 15.95 -19.71
CA LEU A 374 -28.39 14.77 -19.59
C LEU A 374 -27.27 15.00 -18.57
N ILE A 375 -26.62 16.17 -18.58
CA ILE A 375 -25.60 16.52 -17.57
C ILE A 375 -26.20 16.56 -16.16
N VAL A 376 -27.39 17.15 -15.98
CA VAL A 376 -28.10 17.13 -14.68
C VAL A 376 -28.39 15.70 -14.21
N LYS A 377 -28.86 14.81 -15.10
CA LYS A 377 -29.09 13.40 -14.78
C LYS A 377 -27.80 12.65 -14.47
N LEU A 378 -26.69 12.94 -15.15
CA LEU A 378 -25.39 12.36 -14.85
C LEU A 378 -24.88 12.81 -13.47
N LEU A 379 -25.11 14.06 -13.07
CA LEU A 379 -24.78 14.56 -11.73
C LEU A 379 -25.61 13.88 -10.61
N GLU A 380 -26.77 13.29 -10.93
CA GLU A 380 -27.54 12.46 -9.98
C GLU A 380 -26.98 11.04 -9.80
N HIS A 381 -26.05 10.63 -10.67
CA HIS A 381 -25.35 9.35 -10.62
C HIS A 381 -23.87 9.49 -10.19
N VAL A 382 -23.37 10.72 -10.00
CA VAL A 382 -22.03 11.02 -9.48
C VAL A 382 -22.17 11.51 -8.03
N TYR A 383 -22.27 10.57 -7.11
CA TYR A 383 -22.22 10.82 -5.67
C TYR A 383 -21.02 10.09 -5.05
N PHE A 384 -20.47 10.66 -3.98
CA PHE A 384 -19.68 9.90 -3.02
C PHE A 384 -20.65 9.27 -2.03
N ASP A 385 -20.49 7.98 -1.69
CA ASP A 385 -21.36 7.31 -0.72
C ASP A 385 -21.36 8.05 0.63
N GLU A 386 -22.56 8.35 1.15
CA GLU A 386 -22.70 9.02 2.43
C GLU A 386 -22.37 8.04 3.57
N ILE A 387 -21.42 8.40 4.43
CA ILE A 387 -21.00 7.57 5.57
C ILE A 387 -22.07 7.65 6.66
N ALA A 388 -23.11 6.82 6.50
CA ALA A 388 -24.30 6.82 7.34
C ALA A 388 -24.03 6.52 8.83
N GLU A 389 -22.97 5.76 9.14
CA GLU A 389 -22.55 5.48 10.51
C GLU A 389 -21.04 5.17 10.59
N VAL A 390 -20.34 5.76 11.57
CA VAL A 390 -18.94 5.42 11.89
C VAL A 390 -18.90 4.69 13.22
N LYS A 391 -18.85 3.36 13.18
CA LYS A 391 -18.63 2.54 14.38
C LYS A 391 -17.14 2.44 14.70
N VAL A 392 -16.74 3.02 15.83
CA VAL A 392 -15.41 2.79 16.42
C VAL A 392 -15.46 1.45 17.17
N LEU A 393 -14.57 0.53 16.80
CA LEU A 393 -14.37 -0.74 17.50
C LEU A 393 -13.03 -0.66 18.24
N GLU A 394 -13.10 -0.63 19.57
CA GLU A 394 -11.91 -0.74 20.43
C GLU A 394 -11.51 -2.23 20.50
N VAL A 395 -10.34 -2.57 19.94
CA VAL A 395 -9.83 -3.95 19.91
C VAL A 395 -8.32 -3.93 20.20
N GLU A 396 -7.92 -4.51 21.33
CA GLU A 396 -6.50 -4.64 21.71
C GLU A 396 -5.84 -5.84 21.00
N THR A 397 -5.52 -5.68 19.71
CA THR A 397 -4.72 -6.64 18.94
C THR A 397 -3.55 -5.95 18.25
N PRO A 398 -2.29 -6.38 18.45
CA PRO A 398 -1.16 -5.86 17.67
C PRO A 398 -1.31 -6.24 16.20
N VAL A 399 -0.99 -5.33 15.29
CA VAL A 399 -1.23 -5.49 13.84
C VAL A 399 -0.18 -6.39 13.18
N TYR A 400 -0.20 -7.68 13.54
CA TYR A 400 0.38 -8.81 12.78
C TYR A 400 -0.36 -10.10 13.15
N ASP A 401 -1.63 -10.18 12.78
CA ASP A 401 -2.42 -11.42 12.92
C ASP A 401 -2.41 -12.21 11.60
N LEU A 402 -1.47 -13.15 11.49
CA LEU A 402 -1.41 -14.14 10.41
C LEU A 402 -2.23 -15.41 10.74
N SER A 403 -3.29 -15.30 11.56
CA SER A 403 -4.20 -16.41 11.89
C SER A 403 -5.65 -16.19 11.42
N ILE A 404 -5.83 -16.16 10.10
CA ILE A 404 -7.16 -16.16 9.47
C ILE A 404 -7.65 -17.61 9.25
N PRO A 405 -8.77 -18.05 9.86
CA PRO A 405 -9.45 -19.27 9.47
C PRO A 405 -9.97 -19.17 8.03
N GLU A 406 -9.98 -20.28 7.30
CA GLU A 406 -10.33 -20.34 5.87
C GLU A 406 -9.31 -19.65 4.94
N THR A 407 -8.25 -20.41 4.68
CA THR A 407 -7.31 -20.26 3.57
C THR A 407 -8.04 -20.33 2.22
N ARG A 408 -8.49 -19.17 1.73
CA ARG A 408 -8.58 -18.89 0.30
C ARG A 408 -7.23 -18.33 -0.13
N ASN A 409 -6.37 -19.20 -0.65
CA ASN A 409 -5.14 -18.82 -1.29
C ASN A 409 -5.32 -19.15 -2.78
N PHE A 410 -5.07 -18.18 -3.66
CA PHE A 410 -5.19 -18.39 -5.10
C PHE A 410 -4.14 -19.39 -5.58
N VAL A 411 -4.57 -20.63 -5.81
CA VAL A 411 -3.75 -21.72 -6.35
C VAL A 411 -4.44 -22.24 -7.61
N GLY A 412 -4.16 -21.59 -8.74
CA GLY A 412 -4.59 -22.06 -10.04
C GLY A 412 -3.78 -23.30 -10.45
N GLY A 413 -4.39 -24.47 -10.41
CA GLY A 413 -3.80 -25.72 -10.89
C GLY A 413 -2.98 -26.50 -9.87
N ILE A 414 -2.52 -27.68 -10.29
CA ILE A 414 -2.02 -28.73 -9.40
C ILE A 414 -0.54 -28.96 -9.62
N GLY A 415 0.26 -28.29 -8.79
CA GLY A 415 1.68 -28.11 -9.06
C GLY A 415 1.93 -26.94 -10.04
N PRO A 416 3.14 -26.38 -10.04
CA PRO A 416 3.48 -25.20 -10.84
C PRO A 416 3.57 -25.50 -12.35
N LEU A 417 2.46 -25.31 -13.07
CA LEU A 417 2.32 -25.36 -14.54
C LEU A 417 1.65 -24.04 -14.98
N ILE A 418 2.04 -23.34 -16.06
CA ILE A 418 1.73 -23.53 -17.50
C ILE A 418 2.67 -22.61 -18.36
N LEU A 419 2.68 -22.72 -19.71
CA LEU A 419 3.76 -22.19 -20.59
C LEU A 419 3.50 -20.89 -21.37
N HIS A 420 4.61 -20.20 -21.68
CA HIS A 420 4.83 -19.22 -22.76
C HIS A 420 4.00 -17.95 -22.60
N ASN A 421 4.57 -16.97 -21.88
CA ASN A 421 4.06 -15.63 -21.57
C ASN A 421 2.57 -15.42 -21.90
N THR A 422 2.28 -15.00 -23.12
CA THR A 422 0.95 -14.66 -23.63
C THR A 422 -0.05 -15.83 -23.56
N ILE A 423 0.32 -17.04 -24.01
CA ILE A 423 -0.56 -18.23 -23.96
C ILE A 423 -0.78 -18.68 -22.50
N MET A 424 0.23 -18.59 -21.64
CA MET A 424 0.08 -18.88 -20.21
C MET A 424 -0.99 -17.99 -19.59
N GLN A 425 -0.88 -16.68 -19.84
CA GLN A 425 -1.77 -15.67 -19.28
C GLN A 425 -3.20 -15.83 -19.84
N HIS A 426 -3.36 -16.24 -21.11
CA HIS A 426 -4.67 -16.59 -21.66
C HIS A 426 -5.33 -17.77 -20.91
N GLN A 427 -4.57 -18.83 -20.62
CA GLN A 427 -5.09 -19.99 -19.86
C GLN A 427 -5.36 -19.62 -18.40
N LEU A 428 -4.51 -18.83 -17.76
CA LEU A 428 -4.78 -18.31 -16.42
C LEU A 428 -6.03 -17.41 -16.42
N ALA A 429 -6.23 -16.55 -17.41
CA ALA A 429 -7.41 -15.69 -17.48
C ALA A 429 -8.72 -16.51 -17.55
N GLN A 430 -8.71 -17.60 -18.32
CA GLN A 430 -9.84 -18.54 -18.44
C GLN A 430 -10.12 -19.32 -17.14
N TRP A 431 -9.08 -19.93 -16.57
CA TRP A 431 -9.21 -20.98 -15.55
C TRP A 431 -8.81 -20.57 -14.14
N ALA A 432 -8.43 -19.32 -13.91
CA ALA A 432 -8.24 -18.73 -12.59
C ALA A 432 -9.50 -18.86 -11.72
N ASP A 433 -9.33 -19.31 -10.48
CA ASP A 433 -10.30 -19.06 -9.40
C ASP A 433 -10.17 -17.60 -8.90
N ALA A 434 -10.42 -16.65 -9.80
CA ALA A 434 -10.45 -15.22 -9.54
C ALA A 434 -11.78 -14.65 -10.04
N ASP A 435 -12.28 -13.61 -9.38
CA ASP A 435 -13.49 -12.90 -9.79
C ASP A 435 -13.21 -11.99 -10.99
N ILE A 436 -12.03 -11.36 -11.00
CA ILE A 436 -11.64 -10.33 -11.98
C ILE A 436 -10.21 -10.58 -12.48
N VAL A 437 -9.99 -10.42 -13.78
CA VAL A 437 -8.69 -10.55 -14.43
C VAL A 437 -8.25 -9.20 -14.98
N ILE A 438 -6.97 -8.85 -14.78
CA ILE A 438 -6.39 -7.61 -15.30
C ILE A 438 -5.12 -7.95 -16.08
N TYR A 439 -5.17 -7.75 -17.39
CA TYR A 439 -4.05 -8.02 -18.30
C TYR A 439 -3.38 -6.71 -18.70
N VAL A 440 -2.08 -6.57 -18.42
CA VAL A 440 -1.26 -5.43 -18.81
C VAL A 440 -0.29 -5.84 -19.91
N GLY A 441 -0.56 -5.43 -21.14
CA GLY A 441 0.32 -5.58 -22.29
C GLY A 441 1.30 -4.41 -22.36
N CYS A 442 2.39 -4.48 -21.61
CA CYS A 442 3.44 -3.48 -21.54
C CYS A 442 4.55 -3.78 -22.56
N GLY A 443 4.50 -3.11 -23.72
CA GLY A 443 5.60 -3.06 -24.69
C GLY A 443 5.68 -4.22 -25.69
N GLU A 444 4.66 -5.06 -25.75
CA GLU A 444 4.57 -6.22 -26.68
C GLU A 444 4.13 -5.85 -28.10
N ARG A 445 4.11 -6.80 -29.03
CA ARG A 445 3.80 -6.52 -30.44
C ARG A 445 2.31 -6.25 -30.61
N GLY A 446 1.98 -5.38 -31.58
CA GLY A 446 0.59 -5.06 -31.91
C GLY A 446 -0.28 -6.28 -32.26
N ASN A 447 0.31 -7.27 -32.93
CA ASN A 447 -0.40 -8.50 -33.31
C ASN A 447 -0.75 -9.37 -32.09
N GLU A 448 0.11 -9.44 -31.07
CA GLU A 448 -0.14 -10.20 -29.84
C GLU A 448 -1.29 -9.55 -29.06
N MET A 449 -1.33 -8.22 -28.99
CA MET A 449 -2.44 -7.49 -28.35
C MET A 449 -3.74 -7.52 -29.17
N ALA A 450 -3.67 -7.59 -30.50
CA ALA A 450 -4.82 -7.84 -31.35
C ALA A 450 -5.40 -9.25 -31.09
N GLU A 451 -4.55 -10.27 -30.98
CA GLU A 451 -4.99 -11.65 -30.68
C GLU A 451 -5.70 -11.75 -29.32
N VAL A 452 -5.22 -11.03 -28.29
CA VAL A 452 -5.92 -10.89 -27.00
C VAL A 452 -7.32 -10.31 -27.21
N LEU A 453 -7.43 -9.18 -27.92
CA LEU A 453 -8.69 -8.46 -28.15
C LEU A 453 -9.69 -9.24 -29.00
N GLU A 454 -9.24 -10.06 -29.94
CA GLU A 454 -10.08 -10.91 -30.77
C GLU A 454 -10.53 -12.19 -30.03
N ARG A 455 -9.64 -12.85 -29.28
CA ARG A 455 -9.96 -14.13 -28.61
C ARG A 455 -10.77 -13.97 -27.32
N PHE A 456 -10.52 -12.94 -26.51
CA PHE A 456 -11.15 -12.83 -25.18
C PHE A 456 -12.68 -12.67 -25.18
N PRO A 457 -13.30 -12.06 -26.22
CA PRO A 457 -14.77 -12.09 -26.39
C PRO A 457 -15.34 -13.44 -26.84
N GLU A 458 -14.58 -14.27 -27.58
CA GLU A 458 -15.03 -15.61 -28.02
C GLU A 458 -14.93 -16.66 -26.90
N LEU A 459 -13.89 -16.53 -26.07
CA LEU A 459 -13.64 -17.38 -24.92
C LEU A 459 -14.75 -17.22 -23.88
N LYS A 460 -15.33 -18.33 -23.43
CA LYS A 460 -16.36 -18.35 -22.40
C LYS A 460 -15.76 -18.67 -21.04
N ASP A 461 -16.18 -17.93 -20.02
CA ASP A 461 -15.92 -18.25 -18.63
C ASP A 461 -16.61 -19.58 -18.26
N PRO A 462 -15.87 -20.60 -17.78
CA PRO A 462 -16.44 -21.87 -17.36
C PRO A 462 -17.39 -21.76 -16.15
N ARG A 463 -17.31 -20.68 -15.36
CA ARG A 463 -18.11 -20.47 -14.14
C ARG A 463 -19.50 -19.92 -14.45
N THR A 464 -19.63 -19.05 -15.46
CA THR A 464 -20.88 -18.33 -15.78
C THR A 464 -21.41 -18.57 -17.20
N GLY A 465 -20.62 -19.17 -18.10
CA GLY A 465 -20.96 -19.36 -19.51
C GLY A 465 -20.95 -18.10 -20.38
N LYS A 466 -20.63 -16.94 -19.79
CA LYS A 466 -20.52 -15.62 -20.44
C LYS A 466 -19.17 -15.43 -21.14
N PRO A 467 -19.01 -14.42 -22.00
CA PRO A 467 -17.69 -14.01 -22.51
C PRO A 467 -16.72 -13.70 -21.37
N LEU A 468 -15.47 -14.14 -21.48
CA LEU A 468 -14.41 -13.89 -20.49
C LEU A 468 -14.12 -12.38 -20.32
N MET A 469 -14.39 -11.61 -21.38
CA MET A 469 -14.35 -10.15 -21.40
C MET A 469 -15.23 -9.50 -20.32
N ASP A 470 -16.36 -10.10 -19.93
CA ASP A 470 -17.27 -9.56 -18.88
C ASP A 470 -16.57 -9.39 -17.52
N ARG A 471 -15.47 -10.13 -17.26
CA ARG A 471 -14.67 -10.05 -16.03
C ARG A 471 -13.22 -9.58 -16.23
N THR A 472 -12.87 -9.13 -17.44
CA THR A 472 -11.47 -8.89 -17.81
C THR A 472 -11.22 -7.44 -18.22
N ILE A 473 -10.18 -6.82 -17.64
CA ILE A 473 -9.72 -5.48 -17.97
C ILE A 473 -8.39 -5.58 -18.71
N LEU A 474 -8.31 -4.96 -19.89
CA LEU A 474 -7.12 -4.96 -20.75
C LEU A 474 -6.46 -3.58 -20.75
N VAL A 475 -5.19 -3.50 -20.36
CA VAL A 475 -4.35 -2.30 -20.42
C VAL A 475 -3.24 -2.53 -21.44
N ALA A 476 -3.51 -2.23 -22.70
CA ALA A 476 -2.57 -2.46 -23.81
C ALA A 476 -1.75 -1.20 -24.15
N ASN A 477 -0.43 -1.32 -24.11
CA ASN A 477 0.53 -0.33 -24.60
C ASN A 477 1.58 -1.03 -25.46
N VAL A 478 1.36 -1.07 -26.77
CA VAL A 478 2.22 -1.78 -27.74
C VAL A 478 3.63 -1.18 -27.86
N SER A 479 4.58 -1.94 -28.40
CA SER A 479 6.01 -1.62 -28.45
C SER A 479 6.36 -0.25 -29.06
N ASN A 480 5.58 0.24 -30.03
CA ASN A 480 5.74 1.53 -30.69
C ASN A 480 4.95 2.70 -30.06
N MET A 481 4.21 2.47 -28.96
CA MET A 481 3.61 3.55 -28.15
C MET A 481 4.66 4.23 -27.24
N PRO A 482 4.38 5.45 -26.72
CA PRO A 482 5.34 6.23 -25.94
C PRO A 482 5.95 5.46 -24.75
N ILE A 483 7.25 5.58 -24.56
CA ILE A 483 8.00 4.83 -23.54
C ILE A 483 7.48 5.09 -22.12
N ALA A 484 7.13 6.34 -21.78
CA ALA A 484 6.53 6.68 -20.49
C ALA A 484 5.15 6.02 -20.25
N ALA A 485 4.41 5.68 -21.31
CA ALA A 485 3.15 4.98 -21.19
C ALA A 485 3.33 3.47 -20.91
N ARG A 486 4.51 2.89 -21.17
CA ARG A 486 4.88 1.54 -20.69
C ARG A 486 4.90 1.50 -19.16
N GLU A 487 5.65 2.41 -18.52
CA GLU A 487 5.67 2.54 -17.05
C GLU A 487 4.26 2.84 -16.49
N ALA A 488 3.52 3.75 -17.11
CA ALA A 488 2.16 4.06 -16.69
C ALA A 488 1.22 2.85 -16.78
N SER A 489 1.33 2.00 -17.80
CA SER A 489 0.46 0.82 -17.99
C SER A 489 0.51 -0.15 -16.81
N VAL A 490 1.71 -0.44 -16.30
CA VAL A 490 1.96 -1.35 -15.18
C VAL A 490 1.34 -0.83 -13.89
N TYR A 491 1.55 0.46 -13.55
CA TYR A 491 0.94 1.06 -12.38
C TYR A 491 -0.58 1.27 -12.54
N THR A 492 -1.08 1.48 -13.76
CA THR A 492 -2.52 1.61 -14.04
C THR A 492 -3.24 0.30 -13.78
N GLY A 493 -2.73 -0.82 -14.34
CA GLY A 493 -3.28 -2.16 -14.07
C GLY A 493 -3.25 -2.51 -12.58
N MET A 494 -2.14 -2.24 -11.88
CA MET A 494 -2.05 -2.48 -10.43
C MET A 494 -3.06 -1.63 -9.64
N THR A 495 -3.24 -0.35 -9.99
CA THR A 495 -4.18 0.53 -9.27
C THR A 495 -5.64 0.15 -9.54
N MET A 496 -5.94 -0.39 -10.74
CA MET A 496 -7.22 -1.04 -11.02
C MET A 496 -7.38 -2.33 -10.19
N ALA A 497 -6.33 -3.15 -10.03
CA ALA A 497 -6.38 -4.35 -9.20
C ALA A 497 -6.66 -4.03 -7.73
N GLU A 498 -6.04 -2.98 -7.19
CA GLU A 498 -6.32 -2.49 -5.84
C GLU A 498 -7.76 -2.01 -5.67
N TYR A 499 -8.33 -1.32 -6.66
CA TYR A 499 -9.72 -0.87 -6.61
C TYR A 499 -10.71 -2.04 -6.50
N PHE A 500 -10.50 -3.13 -7.25
CA PHE A 500 -11.37 -4.32 -7.18
C PHE A 500 -11.07 -5.20 -5.96
N ARG A 501 -9.80 -5.36 -5.57
CA ARG A 501 -9.41 -5.98 -4.29
C ARG A 501 -10.13 -5.31 -3.12
N ASP A 502 -10.17 -3.99 -3.08
CA ASP A 502 -10.76 -3.22 -1.99
C ASP A 502 -12.30 -3.30 -1.95
N MET A 503 -12.96 -3.78 -3.03
CA MET A 503 -14.37 -4.20 -3.00
C MET A 503 -14.58 -5.57 -2.35
N GLY A 504 -13.53 -6.35 -2.10
CA GLY A 504 -13.58 -7.72 -1.59
C GLY A 504 -13.58 -8.80 -2.67
N TYR A 505 -13.04 -8.52 -3.86
CA TYR A 505 -12.85 -9.51 -4.92
C TYR A 505 -11.44 -10.11 -4.90
N ASP A 506 -11.31 -11.33 -5.41
CA ASP A 506 -10.02 -11.97 -5.71
C ASP A 506 -9.61 -11.65 -7.15
N VAL A 507 -8.47 -10.97 -7.33
CA VAL A 507 -8.02 -10.38 -8.61
C VAL A 507 -6.73 -11.05 -9.11
N ALA A 508 -6.72 -11.49 -10.36
CA ALA A 508 -5.51 -11.97 -11.04
C ALA A 508 -4.95 -10.88 -11.98
N LEU A 509 -3.76 -10.35 -11.67
CA LEU A 509 -3.06 -9.37 -12.50
C LEU A 509 -1.92 -10.04 -13.28
N MET A 510 -1.84 -9.76 -14.59
CA MET A 510 -0.83 -10.27 -15.50
C MET A 510 -0.08 -9.10 -16.14
N ALA A 511 1.24 -9.18 -16.20
CA ALA A 511 2.08 -8.15 -16.82
C ALA A 511 3.01 -8.77 -17.86
N ASP A 512 2.68 -8.63 -19.14
CA ASP A 512 3.50 -9.05 -20.29
C ASP A 512 4.07 -7.80 -20.98
N SER A 513 5.35 -7.45 -20.84
CA SER A 513 6.37 -8.06 -19.98
C SER A 513 7.08 -7.05 -19.08
N THR A 514 7.46 -7.48 -17.88
CA THR A 514 8.15 -6.62 -16.90
C THR A 514 9.56 -6.26 -17.36
N SER A 515 10.16 -7.03 -18.26
CA SER A 515 11.41 -6.65 -18.95
C SER A 515 11.23 -5.42 -19.86
N ARG A 516 10.12 -5.31 -20.60
CA ARG A 516 9.81 -4.12 -21.42
C ARG A 516 9.51 -2.87 -20.57
N TRP A 517 9.02 -3.06 -19.35
CA TRP A 517 8.91 -2.00 -18.34
C TRP A 517 10.29 -1.59 -17.81
N ALA A 518 11.16 -2.54 -17.47
CA ALA A 518 12.53 -2.26 -17.04
C ALA A 518 13.37 -1.56 -18.14
N GLU A 519 13.19 -1.93 -19.41
CA GLU A 519 13.74 -1.19 -20.56
C GLU A 519 13.24 0.26 -20.61
N ALA A 520 11.96 0.50 -20.33
CA ALA A 520 11.38 1.85 -20.29
C ALA A 520 12.00 2.68 -19.18
N LEU A 521 12.17 2.11 -17.98
CA LEU A 521 12.88 2.74 -16.87
C LEU A 521 14.35 3.07 -17.24
N ARG A 522 15.04 2.16 -17.92
CA ARG A 522 16.40 2.39 -18.45
C ARG A 522 16.46 3.55 -19.44
N GLU A 523 15.54 3.63 -20.39
CA GLU A 523 15.54 4.72 -21.37
C GLU A 523 15.16 6.06 -20.75
N ILE A 524 14.20 6.09 -19.82
CA ILE A 524 13.84 7.30 -19.07
C ILE A 524 15.03 7.78 -18.22
N SER A 525 15.69 6.89 -17.49
CA SER A 525 16.87 7.17 -16.68
C SER A 525 18.02 7.76 -17.52
N GLY A 526 18.32 7.14 -18.67
CA GLY A 526 19.32 7.64 -19.62
C GLY A 526 18.97 9.01 -20.21
N ARG A 527 17.69 9.27 -20.50
CA ARG A 527 17.19 10.58 -20.96
C ARG A 527 17.25 11.66 -19.87
N LEU A 528 17.19 11.28 -18.60
CA LEU A 528 17.35 12.18 -17.45
C LEU A 528 18.83 12.46 -17.10
N GLY A 529 19.77 11.74 -17.71
CA GLY A 529 21.21 11.89 -17.42
C GLY A 529 21.63 11.30 -16.07
N GLU A 530 20.87 10.34 -15.54
CA GLU A 530 21.20 9.61 -14.32
C GLU A 530 22.39 8.66 -14.55
N MET A 531 23.10 8.29 -13.48
CA MET A 531 24.19 7.32 -13.60
C MET A 531 23.63 5.90 -13.77
N PRO A 532 24.03 5.15 -14.81
CA PRO A 532 23.61 3.77 -14.99
C PRO A 532 24.18 2.85 -13.91
N GLY A 533 23.38 1.87 -13.49
CA GLY A 533 23.81 0.73 -12.70
C GLY A 533 24.14 -0.49 -13.58
N GLU A 534 23.86 -1.67 -13.03
CA GLU A 534 24.08 -2.97 -13.70
C GLU A 534 23.38 -3.02 -15.08
N GLU A 535 24.13 -3.42 -16.12
CA GLU A 535 23.67 -3.49 -17.52
C GLU A 535 22.97 -2.24 -18.08
N GLY A 536 23.30 -1.07 -17.53
CA GLY A 536 22.71 0.21 -17.91
C GLY A 536 21.35 0.50 -17.29
N TYR A 537 20.77 -0.43 -16.51
CA TYR A 537 19.51 -0.18 -15.79
C TYR A 537 19.69 0.85 -14.67
N PRO A 538 18.63 1.58 -14.26
CA PRO A 538 18.73 2.52 -13.15
C PRO A 538 18.99 1.81 -11.82
N ALA A 539 19.75 2.45 -10.93
CA ALA A 539 20.03 1.92 -9.59
C ALA A 539 18.77 1.68 -8.74
N TYR A 540 17.64 2.30 -9.09
CA TYR A 540 16.33 2.10 -8.45
C TYR A 540 15.46 1.00 -9.10
N LEU A 541 15.95 0.23 -10.08
CA LEU A 541 15.19 -0.86 -10.70
C LEU A 541 14.67 -1.86 -9.64
N ALA A 542 15.55 -2.30 -8.73
CA ALA A 542 15.20 -3.25 -7.67
C ALA A 542 14.10 -2.70 -6.73
N SER A 543 14.18 -1.43 -6.35
CA SER A 543 13.17 -0.80 -5.49
C SER A 543 11.84 -0.57 -6.23
N ARG A 544 11.85 -0.28 -7.54
CA ARG A 544 10.60 -0.18 -8.33
C ARG A 544 9.91 -1.53 -8.52
N LEU A 545 10.67 -2.59 -8.75
CA LEU A 545 10.13 -3.96 -8.77
C LEU A 545 9.52 -4.32 -7.41
N ALA A 546 10.20 -3.98 -6.30
CA ALA A 546 9.65 -4.20 -4.96
C ALA A 546 8.38 -3.38 -4.68
N GLU A 547 8.37 -2.07 -4.97
CA GLU A 547 7.20 -1.19 -4.83
C GLU A 547 5.98 -1.68 -5.65
N PHE A 548 6.20 -2.43 -6.73
CA PHE A 548 5.14 -3.05 -7.51
C PHE A 548 4.69 -4.38 -6.91
N TYR A 549 5.60 -5.33 -6.64
CA TYR A 549 5.23 -6.65 -6.14
C TYR A 549 4.70 -6.64 -4.70
N GLU A 550 5.14 -5.73 -3.83
CA GLU A 550 4.63 -5.56 -2.45
C GLU A 550 3.19 -5.00 -2.39
N ARG A 551 2.60 -4.58 -3.53
CA ARG A 551 1.15 -4.25 -3.63
C ARG A 551 0.28 -5.49 -3.84
N ALA A 552 0.88 -6.62 -4.19
CA ALA A 552 0.22 -7.92 -4.29
C ALA A 552 -0.06 -8.53 -2.91
N GLY A 553 -0.93 -9.55 -2.87
CA GLY A 553 -1.28 -10.28 -1.66
C GLY A 553 -2.75 -10.17 -1.26
N ARG A 554 -3.11 -10.85 -0.18
CA ARG A 554 -4.47 -10.90 0.41
C ARG A 554 -4.56 -9.92 1.58
N VAL A 555 -5.60 -9.10 1.61
CA VAL A 555 -5.77 -8.02 2.62
C VAL A 555 -7.17 -8.05 3.23
N GLU A 556 -7.31 -7.52 4.45
CA GLU A 556 -8.61 -7.07 4.94
C GLU A 556 -8.89 -5.68 4.35
N CYS A 557 -10.00 -5.55 3.64
CA CYS A 557 -10.35 -4.36 2.86
C CYS A 557 -10.97 -3.28 3.74
N LEU A 558 -10.78 -2.01 3.38
CA LEU A 558 -11.32 -0.90 4.15
C LEU A 558 -12.85 -0.76 4.02
N GLY A 559 -13.49 -0.34 5.10
CA GLY A 559 -14.93 -0.07 5.18
C GLY A 559 -15.71 -1.11 5.98
N SER A 560 -17.03 -1.06 5.86
CA SER A 560 -17.98 -2.01 6.46
C SER A 560 -18.97 -2.50 5.40
N PRO A 561 -19.35 -3.80 5.36
CA PRO A 561 -18.90 -4.88 6.24
C PRO A 561 -17.40 -5.22 6.07
N ARG A 562 -16.84 -6.02 6.98
CA ARG A 562 -15.48 -6.58 6.83
C ARG A 562 -15.45 -7.40 5.54
N ARG A 563 -14.51 -7.08 4.66
CA ARG A 563 -14.31 -7.73 3.35
C ARG A 563 -12.86 -8.15 3.24
N ILE A 564 -12.61 -9.22 2.49
CA ILE A 564 -11.27 -9.74 2.24
C ILE A 564 -11.17 -9.90 0.73
N GLY A 565 -10.10 -9.39 0.15
CA GLY A 565 -9.78 -9.53 -1.28
C GLY A 565 -8.30 -9.80 -1.46
N SER A 566 -7.91 -10.25 -2.65
CA SER A 566 -6.51 -10.49 -2.97
C SER A 566 -6.10 -10.00 -4.36
N ILE A 567 -4.81 -9.74 -4.53
CA ILE A 567 -4.17 -9.54 -5.83
C ILE A 567 -3.09 -10.60 -6.00
N SER A 568 -3.24 -11.45 -7.01
CA SER A 568 -2.22 -12.39 -7.44
C SER A 568 -1.54 -11.86 -8.70
N VAL A 569 -0.25 -11.51 -8.62
CA VAL A 569 0.51 -10.95 -9.74
C VAL A 569 1.33 -12.03 -10.45
N VAL A 570 1.20 -12.09 -11.77
CA VAL A 570 2.01 -12.91 -12.68
C VAL A 570 2.76 -11.98 -13.64
N GLY A 571 3.99 -11.63 -13.28
CA GLY A 571 4.90 -10.89 -14.15
C GLY A 571 5.64 -11.81 -15.10
N ALA A 572 5.53 -11.57 -16.41
CA ALA A 572 6.33 -12.26 -17.40
C ALA A 572 7.67 -11.52 -17.58
N VAL A 573 8.78 -12.25 -17.43
CA VAL A 573 10.14 -11.74 -17.62
C VAL A 573 10.69 -12.35 -18.89
N SER A 574 11.25 -11.52 -19.77
CA SER A 574 11.67 -11.89 -21.13
C SER A 574 13.16 -11.62 -21.32
N PRO A 575 14.06 -12.37 -20.63
CA PRO A 575 15.49 -12.11 -20.65
C PRO A 575 16.09 -12.30 -22.06
N PRO A 576 17.02 -11.43 -22.49
CA PRO A 576 17.68 -11.56 -23.79
C PRO A 576 18.46 -12.87 -23.86
N GLY A 577 18.16 -13.70 -24.87
CA GLY A 577 18.81 -15.00 -25.05
C GLY A 577 18.45 -16.07 -24.01
N GLY A 578 17.52 -15.82 -23.09
CA GLY A 578 17.16 -16.75 -22.02
C GLY A 578 18.08 -16.70 -20.79
N ASP A 579 18.92 -15.67 -20.66
CA ASP A 579 19.86 -15.54 -19.53
C ASP A 579 19.16 -15.06 -18.25
N PHE A 580 18.97 -15.97 -17.29
CA PHE A 580 18.38 -15.65 -15.99
C PHE A 580 19.28 -14.82 -15.05
N SER A 581 20.53 -14.52 -15.44
CA SER A 581 21.44 -13.67 -14.67
C SER A 581 21.26 -12.16 -14.90
N GLU A 582 20.40 -11.75 -15.86
CA GLU A 582 20.13 -10.32 -16.08
C GLU A 582 19.56 -9.61 -14.83
N PRO A 583 19.80 -8.30 -14.65
CA PRO A 583 19.32 -7.55 -13.48
C PRO A 583 17.80 -7.56 -13.30
N VAL A 584 16.99 -7.68 -14.36
CA VAL A 584 15.52 -7.72 -14.24
C VAL A 584 15.07 -9.04 -13.62
N THR A 585 15.59 -10.16 -14.15
CA THR A 585 15.32 -11.50 -13.61
C THR A 585 15.85 -11.63 -12.18
N VAL A 586 17.13 -11.31 -11.94
CA VAL A 586 17.75 -11.43 -10.61
C VAL A 586 17.05 -10.59 -9.55
N ASN A 587 16.66 -9.35 -9.85
CA ASN A 587 15.92 -8.53 -8.88
C ASN A 587 14.46 -8.97 -8.70
N THR A 588 13.81 -9.51 -9.72
CA THR A 588 12.47 -10.11 -9.58
C THR A 588 12.52 -11.34 -8.66
N LEU A 589 13.47 -12.26 -8.88
CA LEU A 589 13.66 -13.49 -8.09
C LEU A 589 13.98 -13.25 -6.60
N ARG A 590 14.51 -12.06 -6.24
CA ARG A 590 14.71 -11.64 -4.84
C ARG A 590 13.42 -11.30 -4.11
N ILE A 591 12.31 -11.07 -4.83
CA ILE A 591 11.04 -10.59 -4.29
C ILE A 591 9.95 -11.66 -4.45
N VAL A 592 9.86 -12.30 -5.63
CA VAL A 592 8.79 -13.27 -5.91
C VAL A 592 9.04 -14.61 -5.20
N LYS A 593 7.99 -15.15 -4.56
CA LYS A 593 8.02 -16.45 -3.88
C LYS A 593 7.85 -17.66 -4.82
N VAL A 594 7.60 -17.45 -6.11
CA VAL A 594 7.39 -18.50 -7.12
C VAL A 594 8.17 -18.15 -8.38
N PHE A 595 8.83 -19.14 -8.98
CA PHE A 595 9.53 -19.00 -10.25
C PHE A 595 9.16 -20.15 -11.18
N TRP A 596 8.77 -19.81 -12.40
CA TRP A 596 8.46 -20.74 -13.49
C TRP A 596 9.50 -20.57 -14.60
N ALA A 597 10.51 -21.43 -14.60
CA ALA A 597 11.57 -21.42 -15.60
C ALA A 597 11.05 -22.02 -16.91
N LEU A 598 10.74 -21.17 -17.89
CA LEU A 598 10.36 -21.60 -19.23
C LEU A 598 11.61 -22.07 -20.01
N ASP A 599 11.47 -23.12 -20.81
CA ASP A 599 12.61 -23.86 -21.38
C ASP A 599 12.48 -24.05 -22.90
N SER A 600 13.49 -23.60 -23.65
CA SER A 600 13.53 -23.67 -25.11
C SER A 600 13.58 -25.09 -25.66
N ASP A 601 14.22 -26.02 -24.95
CA ASP A 601 14.50 -27.36 -25.46
C ASP A 601 13.28 -28.26 -25.26
N LEU A 602 12.57 -28.07 -24.14
CA LEU A 602 11.25 -28.64 -23.92
C LEU A 602 10.23 -28.08 -24.94
N ALA A 603 10.28 -26.79 -25.26
CA ALA A 603 9.39 -26.18 -26.26
C ALA A 603 9.65 -26.71 -27.68
N GLN A 604 10.92 -26.85 -28.09
CA GLN A 604 11.32 -27.47 -29.36
C GLN A 604 10.86 -28.94 -29.46
N ARG A 605 10.92 -29.68 -28.35
CA ARG A 605 10.38 -31.05 -28.23
C ARG A 605 8.84 -31.11 -28.20
N ARG A 606 8.15 -29.97 -28.36
CA ARG A 606 6.68 -29.83 -28.27
C ARG A 606 6.09 -30.26 -26.93
N HIS A 607 6.85 -30.16 -25.85
CA HIS A 607 6.36 -30.40 -24.50
C HIS A 607 5.45 -29.23 -24.10
N PHE A 608 4.14 -29.42 -24.27
CA PHE A 608 3.06 -28.55 -23.81
C PHE A 608 2.66 -28.80 -22.34
N PRO A 609 3.03 -28.10 -21.24
CA PRO A 609 3.98 -27.01 -21.00
C PRO A 609 5.47 -27.39 -20.88
N ALA A 610 6.32 -26.60 -21.51
CA ALA A 610 7.77 -26.55 -21.37
C ALA A 610 8.21 -25.66 -20.18
N ILE A 611 7.69 -25.96 -18.98
CA ILE A 611 8.32 -25.51 -17.74
C ILE A 611 9.39 -26.54 -17.35
N ASN A 612 10.58 -26.05 -17.02
CA ASN A 612 11.64 -26.88 -16.45
C ASN A 612 11.31 -27.17 -14.97
N TRP A 613 10.88 -28.39 -14.67
CA TRP A 613 10.46 -28.84 -13.34
C TRP A 613 11.60 -28.93 -12.31
N LEU A 614 12.87 -28.92 -12.73
CA LEU A 614 14.04 -28.92 -11.84
C LEU A 614 14.53 -27.50 -11.50
N ARG A 615 14.36 -26.54 -12.41
CA ARG A 615 14.75 -25.12 -12.21
C ARG A 615 13.65 -24.27 -11.56
N SER A 616 12.39 -24.69 -11.68
CA SER A 616 11.23 -23.96 -11.14
C SER A 616 11.01 -24.24 -9.66
N TYR A 617 10.55 -23.25 -8.89
CA TYR A 617 10.32 -23.39 -7.45
C TYR A 617 9.10 -22.62 -6.95
N SER A 618 8.62 -22.98 -5.75
CA SER A 618 7.60 -22.26 -5.01
C SER A 618 7.90 -22.34 -3.52
N LEU A 619 8.00 -21.18 -2.86
CA LEU A 619 8.23 -21.07 -1.41
C LEU A 619 6.93 -21.19 -0.61
N TYR A 620 5.76 -21.27 -1.27
CA TYR A 620 4.46 -21.43 -0.60
C TYR A 620 4.13 -22.90 -0.25
N LEU A 621 4.98 -23.86 -0.61
CA LEU A 621 4.67 -25.29 -0.46
C LEU A 621 4.46 -25.69 1.01
N ASP A 622 5.32 -25.21 1.91
CA ASP A 622 5.23 -25.51 3.34
C ASP A 622 4.01 -24.82 3.99
N ASP A 623 3.74 -23.56 3.61
CA ASP A 623 2.55 -22.80 4.04
C ASP A 623 1.24 -23.49 3.60
N LEU A 624 1.23 -24.09 2.40
CA LEU A 624 0.04 -24.72 1.79
C LEU A 624 -0.15 -26.19 2.16
N SER A 625 0.90 -26.90 2.60
CA SER A 625 0.84 -28.32 3.01
C SER A 625 -0.34 -28.61 3.95
N GLY A 626 -0.53 -27.76 4.96
CA GLY A 626 -1.64 -27.88 5.93
C GLY A 626 -3.05 -27.70 5.35
N TRP A 627 -3.18 -27.13 4.14
CA TRP A 627 -4.43 -27.08 3.39
C TRP A 627 -4.59 -28.32 2.50
N PHE A 628 -3.56 -28.67 1.73
CA PHE A 628 -3.58 -29.86 0.86
C PHE A 628 -3.93 -31.14 1.63
N ARG A 629 -3.30 -31.36 2.80
CA ARG A 629 -3.60 -32.52 3.67
C ARG A 629 -5.04 -32.59 4.19
N LYS A 630 -5.75 -31.45 4.25
CA LYS A 630 -7.14 -31.34 4.76
C LYS A 630 -8.20 -31.34 3.67
N ARG A 631 -7.87 -30.85 2.47
CA ARG A 631 -8.82 -30.62 1.36
C ARG A 631 -8.63 -31.56 0.17
N VAL A 632 -7.43 -32.08 -0.03
CA VAL A 632 -7.05 -32.85 -1.23
C VAL A 632 -6.75 -34.29 -0.89
N ASP A 633 -5.70 -34.52 -0.08
CA ASP A 633 -5.28 -35.87 0.32
C ASP A 633 -4.29 -35.80 1.50
N PRO A 634 -4.44 -36.62 2.56
CA PRO A 634 -3.46 -36.70 3.64
C PRO A 634 -2.04 -37.04 3.16
N GLU A 635 -1.89 -37.81 2.08
CA GLU A 635 -0.61 -38.26 1.51
C GLU A 635 -0.06 -37.28 0.45
N TRP A 636 -0.72 -36.13 0.20
CA TRP A 636 -0.42 -35.25 -0.95
C TRP A 636 1.06 -34.88 -1.09
N ASP A 637 1.69 -34.47 0.02
CA ASP A 637 3.09 -34.04 0.01
C ASP A 637 4.05 -35.21 -0.29
N GLU A 638 3.70 -36.42 0.15
CA GLU A 638 4.49 -37.64 -0.05
C GLU A 638 4.42 -38.09 -1.51
N LEU A 639 3.23 -38.06 -2.11
CA LEU A 639 3.01 -38.35 -3.54
C LEU A 639 3.78 -37.35 -4.42
N ARG A 640 3.72 -36.06 -4.07
CA ARG A 640 4.49 -35.02 -4.77
C ARG A 640 6.00 -35.24 -4.59
N ALA A 641 6.47 -35.60 -3.40
CA ALA A 641 7.89 -35.86 -3.15
C ALA A 641 8.40 -37.09 -3.93
N GLU A 642 7.63 -38.18 -3.97
CA GLU A 642 7.95 -39.39 -4.75
C GLU A 642 8.01 -39.08 -6.26
N ALA A 643 7.05 -38.33 -6.79
CA ALA A 643 7.05 -37.90 -8.19
C ALA A 643 8.26 -36.98 -8.54
N MET A 644 8.59 -36.02 -7.66
CA MET A 644 9.78 -35.17 -7.86
C MET A 644 11.09 -35.95 -7.75
N TYR A 645 11.18 -36.93 -6.84
CA TYR A 645 12.33 -37.82 -6.72
C TYR A 645 12.53 -38.67 -7.98
N ILE A 646 11.45 -39.19 -8.57
CA ILE A 646 11.50 -39.92 -9.85
C ILE A 646 12.01 -39.02 -10.99
N LEU A 647 11.55 -37.77 -11.07
CA LEU A 647 12.03 -36.79 -12.06
C LEU A 647 13.49 -36.35 -11.85
N GLN A 648 13.98 -36.32 -10.61
CA GLN A 648 15.39 -36.08 -10.29
C GLN A 648 16.27 -37.27 -10.69
N ARG A 649 15.83 -38.50 -10.37
CA ARG A 649 16.49 -39.74 -10.81
C ARG A 649 16.47 -39.89 -12.34
N GLU A 650 15.47 -39.38 -13.04
CA GLU A 650 15.46 -39.36 -14.50
C GLU A 650 16.68 -38.62 -15.04
N GLU A 651 16.98 -37.42 -14.54
CA GLU A 651 18.06 -36.61 -15.11
C GLU A 651 19.45 -37.17 -14.79
N GLU A 652 19.67 -37.63 -13.55
CA GLU A 652 20.88 -38.39 -13.16
C GLU A 652 21.13 -39.60 -14.09
N LEU A 653 20.07 -40.37 -14.39
CA LEU A 653 20.16 -41.53 -15.28
C LEU A 653 20.33 -41.11 -16.75
N ARG A 654 19.76 -39.99 -17.18
CA ARG A 654 19.90 -39.47 -18.56
C ARG A 654 21.31 -38.96 -18.85
N GLU A 655 22.05 -38.45 -17.86
CA GLU A 655 23.49 -38.17 -18.02
C GLU A 655 24.27 -39.47 -18.27
N ILE A 656 24.03 -40.52 -17.47
CA ILE A 656 24.67 -41.83 -17.63
C ILE A 656 24.33 -42.46 -18.99
N VAL A 657 23.06 -42.38 -19.42
CA VAL A 657 22.60 -42.92 -20.71
C VAL A 657 23.18 -42.16 -21.91
N GLN A 658 23.46 -40.86 -21.79
CA GLN A 658 24.17 -40.11 -22.83
C GLN A 658 25.64 -40.52 -22.97
N LEU A 659 26.27 -41.01 -21.89
CA LEU A 659 27.67 -41.43 -21.88
C LEU A 659 27.89 -42.90 -22.26
N VAL A 660 26.99 -43.81 -21.85
CA VAL A 660 27.18 -45.27 -21.95
C VAL A 660 26.05 -45.99 -22.71
N GLY A 661 25.00 -45.26 -23.12
CA GLY A 661 23.80 -45.82 -23.76
C GLY A 661 22.78 -46.40 -22.77
N PRO A 662 21.53 -46.66 -23.23
CA PRO A 662 20.46 -47.16 -22.37
C PRO A 662 20.70 -48.58 -21.85
N ASP A 663 21.49 -49.38 -22.58
CA ASP A 663 21.70 -50.78 -22.24
C ASP A 663 22.61 -51.03 -21.04
N ALA A 664 23.39 -50.01 -20.63
CA ALA A 664 24.19 -50.06 -19.41
C ALA A 664 23.36 -49.97 -18.12
N LEU A 665 22.06 -49.62 -18.20
CA LEU A 665 21.18 -49.54 -17.04
C LEU A 665 20.55 -50.89 -16.69
N SER A 666 20.48 -51.19 -15.40
CA SER A 666 19.67 -52.29 -14.86
C SER A 666 18.18 -52.04 -15.07
N ASP A 667 17.35 -53.10 -15.17
CA ASP A 667 15.90 -52.96 -15.34
C ASP A 667 15.27 -52.06 -14.27
N ALA A 668 15.74 -52.13 -13.01
CA ALA A 668 15.26 -51.26 -11.94
C ALA A 668 15.56 -49.76 -12.18
N GLN A 669 16.67 -49.42 -12.84
CA GLN A 669 16.95 -48.05 -13.28
C GLN A 669 16.13 -47.68 -14.53
N ARG A 670 15.89 -48.62 -15.46
CA ARG A 670 15.02 -48.42 -16.62
C ARG A 670 13.56 -48.13 -16.21
N VAL A 671 13.09 -48.66 -15.07
CA VAL A 671 11.78 -48.31 -14.49
C VAL A 671 11.68 -46.82 -14.17
N TYR A 672 12.71 -46.20 -13.57
CA TYR A 672 12.68 -44.76 -13.30
C TYR A 672 12.51 -43.94 -14.58
N LEU A 673 13.22 -44.29 -15.66
CA LEU A 673 13.09 -43.60 -16.95
C LEU A 673 11.68 -43.72 -17.55
N GLU A 674 11.09 -44.91 -17.58
CA GLU A 674 9.76 -45.10 -18.18
C GLU A 674 8.62 -44.52 -17.31
N ILE A 675 8.75 -44.52 -15.97
CA ILE A 675 7.78 -43.86 -15.09
C ILE A 675 7.94 -42.34 -15.14
N ALA A 676 9.17 -41.80 -15.11
CA ALA A 676 9.40 -40.37 -15.30
C ALA A 676 8.87 -39.90 -16.66
N ARG A 677 9.01 -40.72 -17.69
CA ARG A 677 8.39 -40.51 -19.00
C ARG A 677 6.86 -40.45 -18.93
N MET A 678 6.19 -41.32 -18.17
CA MET A 678 4.73 -41.20 -17.93
C MET A 678 4.40 -39.91 -17.17
N ILE A 679 5.17 -39.53 -16.15
CA ILE A 679 4.97 -38.26 -15.43
C ILE A 679 5.08 -37.07 -16.41
N ARG A 680 6.05 -37.08 -17.34
CA ARG A 680 6.19 -36.04 -18.36
C ARG A 680 5.06 -36.06 -19.39
N GLU A 681 4.86 -37.17 -20.10
CA GLU A 681 3.95 -37.26 -21.26
C GLU A 681 2.46 -37.35 -20.87
N ASP A 682 2.13 -37.91 -19.71
CA ASP A 682 0.75 -38.24 -19.32
C ASP A 682 0.21 -37.37 -18.16
N PHE A 683 1.07 -36.67 -17.41
CA PHE A 683 0.68 -35.81 -16.28
C PHE A 683 1.14 -34.34 -16.43
N LEU A 684 2.42 -34.06 -16.69
CA LEU A 684 2.93 -32.70 -16.86
C LEU A 684 2.51 -32.10 -18.21
N MET A 685 2.43 -32.90 -19.27
CA MET A 685 2.08 -32.43 -20.61
C MET A 685 0.55 -32.30 -20.77
N GLN A 686 0.06 -31.07 -20.77
CA GLN A 686 -1.34 -30.65 -20.83
C GLN A 686 -1.63 -29.78 -22.09
N HIS A 687 -2.65 -30.15 -22.87
CA HIS A 687 -3.02 -29.47 -24.12
C HIS A 687 -4.07 -28.37 -23.92
N ALA A 688 -3.61 -27.11 -23.85
CA ALA A 688 -4.44 -25.90 -23.73
C ALA A 688 -5.55 -25.72 -24.80
N TYR A 689 -5.45 -26.39 -25.95
CA TYR A 689 -6.45 -26.34 -27.03
C TYR A 689 -7.38 -27.56 -27.10
N HIS A 690 -7.21 -28.58 -26.25
CA HIS A 690 -8.04 -29.77 -26.25
C HIS A 690 -9.20 -29.64 -25.25
N PRO A 691 -10.46 -29.89 -25.65
CA PRO A 691 -11.65 -29.48 -24.88
C PRO A 691 -11.80 -30.14 -23.49
N VAL A 692 -11.07 -31.23 -23.22
CA VAL A 692 -11.08 -31.93 -21.93
C VAL A 692 -9.74 -31.83 -21.18
N ASP A 693 -8.68 -31.40 -21.87
CA ASP A 693 -7.31 -31.36 -21.31
C ASP A 693 -6.89 -29.91 -20.96
N THR A 694 -7.55 -28.89 -21.52
CA THR A 694 -7.35 -27.47 -21.15
C THR A 694 -7.53 -27.19 -19.66
N TYR A 695 -8.32 -28.00 -18.94
CA TYR A 695 -8.58 -27.85 -17.51
C TYR A 695 -8.62 -29.20 -16.78
N CYS A 696 -8.01 -29.26 -15.60
CA CYS A 696 -7.97 -30.45 -14.75
C CYS A 696 -8.26 -30.09 -13.28
N PRO A 697 -9.36 -30.58 -12.69
CA PRO A 697 -9.63 -30.42 -11.25
C PRO A 697 -8.60 -31.13 -10.37
N ILE A 698 -8.49 -30.69 -9.12
CA ILE A 698 -7.51 -31.23 -8.16
C ILE A 698 -7.77 -32.68 -7.77
N GLU A 699 -9.04 -33.08 -7.71
CA GLU A 699 -9.46 -34.46 -7.49
C GLU A 699 -9.00 -35.36 -8.66
N LYS A 700 -9.14 -34.89 -9.91
CA LYS A 700 -8.70 -35.63 -11.11
C LYS A 700 -7.17 -35.75 -11.15
N ALA A 701 -6.45 -34.65 -10.92
CA ALA A 701 -4.99 -34.66 -10.91
C ALA A 701 -4.40 -35.54 -9.79
N ARG A 702 -5.00 -35.53 -8.59
CA ARG A 702 -4.63 -36.42 -7.47
C ARG A 702 -4.71 -37.89 -7.88
N GLU A 703 -5.83 -38.31 -8.45
CA GLU A 703 -6.04 -39.69 -8.88
C GLU A 703 -5.10 -40.09 -10.02
N MET A 704 -4.86 -39.21 -11.00
CA MET A 704 -3.87 -39.44 -12.07
C MET A 704 -2.47 -39.69 -11.50
N LEU A 705 -2.03 -38.87 -10.54
CA LEU A 705 -0.74 -39.05 -9.87
C LEU A 705 -0.71 -40.33 -9.04
N LYS A 706 -1.78 -40.65 -8.29
CA LYS A 706 -1.90 -41.91 -7.54
C LYS A 706 -1.85 -43.15 -8.45
N ALA A 707 -2.44 -43.11 -9.66
CA ALA A 707 -2.33 -44.20 -10.63
C ALA A 707 -0.88 -44.40 -11.14
N ILE A 708 -0.18 -43.31 -11.50
CA ILE A 708 1.21 -43.38 -11.98
C ILE A 708 2.15 -43.89 -10.87
N LEU A 709 1.99 -43.44 -9.64
CA LEU A 709 2.81 -43.89 -8.50
C LEU A 709 2.44 -45.32 -8.05
N LYS A 710 1.18 -45.75 -8.19
CA LYS A 710 0.79 -47.17 -8.05
C LYS A 710 1.46 -48.03 -9.13
N MET A 711 1.49 -47.57 -10.38
CA MET A 711 2.16 -48.27 -11.49
C MET A 711 3.65 -48.41 -11.22
N TYR A 712 4.33 -47.36 -10.76
CA TYR A 712 5.72 -47.39 -10.31
C TYR A 712 5.98 -48.43 -9.22
N ARG A 713 5.27 -48.32 -8.10
CA ARG A 713 5.43 -49.22 -6.93
C ARG A 713 5.16 -50.69 -7.26
N LEU A 714 4.24 -50.98 -8.18
CA LEU A 714 3.97 -52.35 -8.67
C LEU A 714 5.01 -52.84 -9.68
N THR A 715 5.42 -51.98 -10.62
CA THR A 715 6.45 -52.30 -11.64
C THR A 715 7.78 -52.61 -10.99
N GLN A 716 8.23 -51.78 -10.05
CA GLN A 716 9.49 -52.01 -9.34
C GLN A 716 9.48 -53.34 -8.58
N ARG A 717 8.40 -53.64 -7.84
CA ARG A 717 8.23 -54.93 -7.14
C ARG A 717 8.19 -56.15 -8.08
N ALA A 718 7.76 -55.98 -9.33
CA ALA A 718 7.79 -57.04 -10.33
C ALA A 718 9.21 -57.27 -10.86
N VAL A 719 9.93 -56.20 -11.20
CA VAL A 719 11.33 -56.25 -11.64
C VAL A 719 12.24 -56.81 -10.54
N GLU A 720 12.03 -56.43 -9.27
CA GLU A 720 12.73 -56.99 -8.10
C GLU A 720 12.51 -58.50 -7.91
N LYS A 721 11.39 -59.05 -8.42
CA LYS A 721 11.12 -60.49 -8.48
C LYS A 721 11.65 -61.17 -9.77
N GLY A 722 12.38 -60.46 -10.62
CA GLY A 722 12.95 -60.99 -11.87
C GLY A 722 11.99 -61.00 -13.06
N VAL A 723 10.90 -60.22 -13.03
CA VAL A 723 10.03 -60.04 -14.20
C VAL A 723 10.70 -59.06 -15.18
N PRO A 724 10.97 -59.44 -16.45
CA PRO A 724 11.59 -58.54 -17.42
C PRO A 724 10.72 -57.32 -17.71
N LEU A 725 11.31 -56.11 -17.67
CA LEU A 725 10.57 -54.86 -17.85
C LEU A 725 9.80 -54.80 -19.18
N GLN A 726 10.37 -55.38 -20.26
CA GLN A 726 9.76 -55.48 -21.59
C GLN A 726 8.30 -56.00 -21.53
N LYS A 727 8.04 -57.06 -20.76
CA LYS A 727 6.73 -57.71 -20.62
C LYS A 727 5.68 -56.81 -19.93
N ILE A 728 6.13 -55.81 -19.17
CA ILE A 728 5.26 -54.81 -18.52
C ILE A 728 4.98 -53.65 -19.50
N LEU A 729 5.98 -53.25 -20.30
CA LEU A 729 5.84 -52.19 -21.31
C LEU A 729 4.94 -52.58 -22.50
N GLU A 730 4.85 -53.87 -22.81
CA GLU A 730 3.95 -54.43 -23.84
C GLU A 730 2.46 -54.43 -23.44
N THR A 731 2.12 -54.04 -22.20
CA THR A 731 0.73 -54.06 -21.70
C THR A 731 -0.10 -52.85 -22.18
N PRO A 732 -1.44 -53.01 -22.29
CA PRO A 732 -2.34 -51.87 -22.55
C PRO A 732 -2.39 -50.86 -21.40
N LEU A 733 -1.84 -51.16 -20.21
CA LEU A 733 -1.87 -50.29 -19.03
C LEU A 733 -1.25 -48.91 -19.32
N ARG A 734 -0.14 -48.87 -20.07
CA ARG A 734 0.48 -47.61 -20.55
C ARG A 734 -0.52 -46.77 -21.36
N THR A 735 -1.23 -47.39 -22.29
CA THR A 735 -2.21 -46.72 -23.15
C THR A 735 -3.43 -46.23 -22.37
N LEU A 736 -3.75 -46.85 -21.24
CA LEU A 736 -4.82 -46.40 -20.34
C LEU A 736 -4.36 -45.21 -19.47
N ILE A 737 -3.14 -45.27 -18.92
CA ILE A 737 -2.50 -44.17 -18.18
C ILE A 737 -2.43 -42.91 -19.06
N ALA A 738 -1.91 -43.02 -20.29
CA ALA A 738 -1.84 -41.91 -21.24
C ALA A 738 -3.20 -41.33 -21.66
N ARG A 739 -4.28 -42.11 -21.52
CA ARG A 739 -5.66 -41.69 -21.83
C ARG A 739 -6.41 -41.11 -20.65
N MET A 740 -5.86 -41.09 -19.43
CA MET A 740 -6.50 -40.49 -18.26
C MET A 740 -6.79 -38.99 -18.45
N LYS A 741 -5.82 -38.24 -18.98
CA LYS A 741 -5.92 -36.78 -19.11
C LYS A 741 -7.07 -36.34 -20.02
N ILE A 742 -7.33 -37.08 -21.10
CA ILE A 742 -8.43 -36.82 -22.03
C ILE A 742 -9.82 -37.36 -21.57
N GLN A 743 -9.94 -38.01 -20.40
CA GLN A 743 -11.27 -38.42 -19.89
C GLN A 743 -12.03 -37.23 -19.29
N PRO A 744 -13.34 -37.07 -19.59
CA PRO A 744 -14.21 -36.11 -18.89
C PRO A 744 -14.27 -36.39 -17.39
N THR A 745 -14.32 -35.33 -16.58
CA THR A 745 -14.32 -35.42 -15.10
C THR A 745 -15.46 -36.29 -14.56
N GLU A 746 -16.63 -36.28 -15.22
CA GLU A 746 -17.81 -37.06 -14.84
C GLU A 746 -17.59 -38.58 -14.94
N THR A 747 -16.98 -39.05 -16.03
CA THR A 747 -16.73 -40.49 -16.29
C THR A 747 -15.39 -40.98 -15.75
N PHE A 748 -14.51 -40.06 -15.36
CA PHE A 748 -13.16 -40.34 -14.86
C PHE A 748 -13.16 -41.28 -13.63
N GLY A 749 -14.15 -41.18 -12.74
CA GLY A 749 -14.24 -42.06 -11.55
C GLY A 749 -14.38 -43.56 -11.89
N ASP A 750 -15.17 -43.90 -12.90
CA ASP A 750 -15.33 -45.30 -13.35
C ASP A 750 -14.17 -45.74 -14.24
N TYR A 751 -13.56 -44.82 -14.98
CA TYR A 751 -12.30 -45.07 -15.68
C TYR A 751 -11.18 -45.46 -14.70
N MET A 752 -11.04 -44.73 -13.59
CA MET A 752 -10.07 -45.00 -12.53
C MET A 752 -10.30 -46.35 -11.84
N LYS A 753 -11.56 -46.75 -11.58
CA LYS A 753 -11.87 -48.11 -11.08
C LYS A 753 -11.38 -49.17 -12.06
N LYS A 754 -11.74 -49.04 -13.34
CA LYS A 754 -11.33 -49.99 -14.39
C LYS A 754 -9.80 -50.09 -14.53
N LEU A 755 -9.11 -48.95 -14.52
CA LEU A 755 -7.64 -48.92 -14.58
C LEU A 755 -7.01 -49.64 -13.37
N ASN A 756 -7.50 -49.38 -12.16
CA ASN A 756 -7.03 -50.07 -10.96
C ASN A 756 -7.27 -51.58 -11.02
N ASP A 757 -8.47 -52.00 -11.43
CA ASP A 757 -8.84 -53.41 -11.64
C ASP A 757 -7.91 -54.11 -12.64
N GLU A 758 -7.61 -53.48 -13.79
CA GLU A 758 -6.73 -54.07 -14.81
C GLU A 758 -5.26 -54.12 -14.34
N MET A 759 -4.77 -53.08 -13.64
CA MET A 759 -3.45 -53.10 -13.02
C MET A 759 -3.32 -54.23 -11.99
N ASP A 760 -4.26 -54.31 -11.04
CA ASP A 760 -4.18 -55.29 -9.95
C ASP A 760 -4.34 -56.73 -10.45
N ARG A 761 -5.17 -56.97 -11.48
CA ARG A 761 -5.26 -58.26 -12.18
C ARG A 761 -3.95 -58.61 -12.89
N PHE A 762 -3.37 -57.68 -13.67
CA PHE A 762 -2.12 -57.92 -14.38
C PHE A 762 -0.99 -58.25 -13.40
N PHE A 763 -0.70 -57.37 -12.44
CA PHE A 763 0.39 -57.62 -11.48
C PHE A 763 0.12 -58.87 -10.61
N SER A 764 -1.13 -59.18 -10.24
CA SER A 764 -1.45 -60.44 -9.53
C SER A 764 -1.23 -61.70 -10.37
N SER A 765 -1.26 -61.62 -11.70
CA SER A 765 -0.93 -62.74 -12.62
C SER A 765 0.57 -62.87 -12.92
N VAL A 766 1.35 -61.82 -12.64
CA VAL A 766 2.79 -61.71 -12.97
C VAL A 766 3.69 -61.79 -11.71
N LEU A 767 3.13 -61.59 -10.52
CA LEU A 767 3.79 -61.74 -9.21
C LEU A 767 3.52 -63.11 -8.54
N ARG A 768 2.85 -64.03 -9.25
CA ARG A 768 2.61 -65.45 -8.92
C ARG A 768 3.65 -66.34 -9.58
#